data_AF-A0A3L7BK63-F1
#
_entry.id   AF-A0A3L7BK63-F1
#
_cell.length_a   1.000
_cell.length_b   1.000
_cell.length_c   1.000
_cell.angle_alpha   90.00
_cell.angle_beta   90.00
_cell.angle_gamma   90.00
#
_symmetry.space_group_name_H-M   'P 1'
#
loop_
_entity.id
_entity.type
_entity.pdbx_description
1 polymer ?
#
loop_
_entity_poly.entity_id
_entity_poly.type
_entity_poly.pdbx_seq_one_letter_code
_entity_poly.pdbx_strand_id
1 'polypeptide(L)'
;MANHTTGTPHHLRHPTRAGLAAIAAALLVATSVTALAVTGTATPASAAGLSPFDIPGRGATVPFVEQEAEKAAHNGTKIGPDRRYGTLPSEASGREAVTLDSVGEYVEFTLTAPANAVTFRHSLPDSPAGTGRDATIDLRANGSLLKSVPVTSRYGWYYGGYPFNNNPGDTNPHHFYDETRAMFGNTYPAGTRIRLQVSSTAQSPTFTIDLADFELVAPAITKPAGALDVVTDFGADPSGATDSTAKFQAAVDAGKAQGRTVWIPTGTFTLWDHVVVDGVTLRGAGPWYSVLGGRHPTDRKRAAGIYGKYVPGGGYTGPVRPHEANGPSRNVTLRDFAIIGDIRERVDDDQVNALGGAMSNSVVDNLWLENTKVGAWMDGPMDNFTIRNSRILDQTADGVNFHTGVTNSTVTNTFVRNTGDDALAMWAQSVPNVNNSFTHNTIGVTLLANHLVSYGGRDIKITDNVTADSLTNGGGIHVANRYPGVQGATGVQGTWTIARNTLIRNGNSDYNWNFGVGAIWFSALNEAFQNPTINITDTDILDSSYAALHWIEGQTNGINLNNVRIDGAGTYALQVQAPSQVSFTNVRATNIAQSNPIHNCVGGGFQITQGAGNSGWYTSTPYCGPWPDPQWGGGPSTPPTTPPPTTPP
;
A
#
# COMPACT_ATOMS: atom_id res chain seq x y z
N MET A 1 -1.72 13.14 -62.72
CA MET A 1 -1.12 12.79 -64.02
C MET A 1 -0.81 11.30 -64.02
N ALA A 2 -1.03 10.59 -65.13
CA ALA A 2 -0.66 9.18 -65.45
C ALA A 2 -0.66 8.15 -64.29
N ASN A 3 -1.65 7.28 -64.10
CA ASN A 3 -1.95 6.08 -64.90
C ASN A 3 -0.73 5.24 -65.33
N HIS A 4 -0.67 3.97 -64.89
CA HIS A 4 -0.67 2.81 -65.79
C HIS A 4 -1.09 1.51 -65.07
N THR A 5 -1.81 0.66 -65.78
CA THR A 5 -2.40 -0.63 -65.35
C THR A 5 -1.91 -1.80 -66.24
N THR A 6 -2.39 -3.02 -65.94
CA THR A 6 -2.27 -4.30 -66.70
C THR A 6 -0.98 -5.12 -66.44
N GLY A 7 -1.02 -6.46 -66.42
CA GLY A 7 -2.16 -7.39 -66.50
C GLY A 7 -1.77 -8.87 -66.36
N THR A 8 -2.78 -9.76 -66.26
CA THR A 8 -2.71 -11.24 -66.40
C THR A 8 -3.28 -11.65 -67.76
N PRO A 9 -2.89 -12.78 -68.42
CA PRO A 9 -3.52 -14.09 -68.10
C PRO A 9 -2.83 -15.44 -68.53
N HIS A 10 -3.26 -16.52 -67.85
CA HIS A 10 -3.64 -17.88 -68.36
C HIS A 10 -2.71 -18.93 -69.06
N HIS A 11 -2.97 -20.21 -68.67
CA HIS A 11 -3.05 -21.48 -69.49
C HIS A 11 -1.74 -22.24 -69.88
N LEU A 12 -1.62 -23.59 -70.00
CA LEU A 12 -2.53 -24.79 -70.02
C LEU A 12 -1.85 -26.14 -69.55
N ARG A 13 -2.65 -27.06 -68.96
CA ARG A 13 -2.74 -28.57 -69.07
C ARG A 13 -1.52 -29.56 -69.05
N HIS A 14 -1.57 -30.52 -68.09
CA HIS A 14 -1.73 -32.02 -68.17
C HIS A 14 -0.88 -32.91 -69.15
N PRO A 15 -0.66 -34.25 -68.93
CA PRO A 15 -1.61 -35.22 -68.31
C PRO A 15 -1.12 -36.50 -67.53
N THR A 16 -2.05 -37.03 -66.72
CA THR A 16 -2.41 -38.45 -66.38
C THR A 16 -1.42 -39.64 -66.33
N ARG A 17 -1.54 -40.45 -65.26
CA ARG A 17 -2.03 -41.88 -65.21
C ARG A 17 -2.05 -42.33 -63.73
N ALA A 18 -3.15 -42.70 -63.07
CA ALA A 18 -4.18 -43.74 -63.30
C ALA A 18 -3.76 -45.16 -62.83
N GLY A 19 -4.40 -45.65 -61.76
CA GLY A 19 -4.33 -47.02 -61.24
C GLY A 19 -5.43 -47.25 -60.19
N LEU A 20 -6.28 -48.27 -60.39
CA LEU A 20 -7.54 -48.49 -59.66
C LEU A 20 -7.79 -50.00 -59.46
N ALA A 21 -8.02 -50.44 -58.21
CA ALA A 21 -8.75 -51.65 -57.77
C ALA A 21 -8.71 -51.68 -56.22
N ALA A 22 -9.77 -51.72 -55.38
CA ALA A 22 -11.17 -52.20 -55.43
C ALA A 22 -11.39 -53.59 -54.79
N ILE A 23 -12.57 -53.78 -54.15
CA ILE A 23 -13.09 -54.93 -53.36
C ILE A 23 -12.78 -54.78 -51.83
N ALA A 24 -13.69 -54.42 -50.90
CA ALA A 24 -15.08 -54.85 -50.57
C ALA A 24 -15.13 -56.24 -49.87
N ALA A 25 -15.90 -56.53 -48.82
CA ALA A 25 -16.74 -55.78 -47.86
C ALA A 25 -16.94 -56.72 -46.61
N ALA A 26 -17.65 -56.47 -45.50
CA ALA A 26 -18.41 -55.36 -44.88
C ALA A 26 -18.65 -55.72 -43.38
N LEU A 27 -19.10 -54.80 -42.50
CA LEU A 27 -20.26 -54.99 -41.58
C LEU A 27 -20.59 -53.75 -40.72
N LEU A 28 -21.90 -53.49 -40.59
CA LEU A 28 -22.67 -52.78 -39.55
C LEU A 28 -22.12 -51.57 -38.75
N VAL A 29 -22.73 -50.41 -39.07
CA VAL A 29 -23.36 -49.41 -38.16
C VAL A 29 -23.07 -49.47 -36.65
N ALA A 30 -22.42 -48.42 -36.13
CA ALA A 30 -22.76 -47.79 -34.84
C ALA A 30 -22.29 -46.32 -34.82
N THR A 31 -23.19 -45.39 -34.48
CA THR A 31 -22.85 -43.96 -34.30
C THR A 31 -22.12 -43.74 -32.99
N SER A 32 -20.80 -43.52 -33.04
CA SER A 32 -19.99 -43.14 -31.88
C SER A 32 -20.06 -41.63 -31.64
N VAL A 33 -20.72 -41.24 -30.54
CA VAL A 33 -20.61 -39.88 -29.99
C VAL A 33 -19.21 -39.72 -29.40
N THR A 34 -18.30 -39.06 -30.12
CA THR A 34 -17.04 -38.60 -29.56
C THR A 34 -17.26 -37.40 -28.66
N ALA A 35 -17.53 -37.67 -27.38
CA ALA A 35 -17.31 -36.68 -26.34
C ALA A 35 -15.81 -36.37 -26.28
N LEU A 36 -15.40 -35.22 -26.84
CA LEU A 36 -14.08 -34.66 -26.54
C LEU A 36 -14.10 -34.23 -25.07
N ALA A 37 -13.62 -35.11 -24.20
CA ALA A 37 -13.16 -34.72 -22.89
C ALA A 37 -11.94 -33.79 -23.08
N VAL A 38 -12.18 -32.47 -23.04
CA VAL A 38 -11.10 -31.49 -22.95
C VAL A 38 -10.52 -31.59 -21.55
N THR A 39 -9.66 -32.58 -21.33
CA THR A 39 -8.78 -32.65 -20.17
C THR A 39 -7.68 -31.61 -20.37
N GLY A 40 -8.05 -30.34 -20.21
CA GLY A 40 -7.10 -29.26 -20.03
C GLY A 40 -6.35 -29.51 -18.73
N THR A 41 -5.20 -30.19 -18.82
CA THR A 41 -4.24 -30.24 -17.73
C THR A 41 -3.70 -28.83 -17.58
N ALA A 42 -4.33 -28.06 -16.69
CA ALA A 42 -3.74 -26.83 -16.20
C ALA A 42 -2.37 -27.19 -15.63
N THR A 43 -1.31 -26.77 -16.34
CA THR A 43 -0.03 -26.58 -15.68
C THR A 43 -0.29 -25.69 -14.46
N PRO A 44 0.22 -26.02 -13.27
CA PRO A 44 0.23 -25.05 -12.19
C PRO A 44 1.09 -23.89 -12.70
N ALA A 45 0.42 -22.82 -13.16
CA ALA A 45 1.07 -21.53 -13.26
C ALA A 45 1.63 -21.26 -11.87
N SER A 46 2.92 -20.96 -11.78
CA SER A 46 3.49 -20.58 -10.50
C SER A 46 2.71 -19.37 -10.02
N ALA A 47 1.94 -19.55 -8.96
CA ALA A 47 1.07 -18.52 -8.42
C ALA A 47 1.93 -17.33 -7.98
N ALA A 48 1.36 -16.11 -7.98
CA ALA A 48 2.09 -14.94 -7.51
C ALA A 48 2.68 -15.20 -6.13
N GLY A 49 3.80 -14.53 -5.86
CA GLY A 49 4.68 -14.84 -4.74
C GLY A 49 4.01 -14.71 -3.36
N LEU A 50 4.83 -14.87 -2.33
CA LEU A 50 4.45 -14.82 -0.93
C LEU A 50 3.49 -13.64 -0.63
N SER A 51 2.29 -13.91 -0.09
CA SER A 51 1.38 -12.86 0.36
C SER A 51 1.86 -12.27 1.70
N PRO A 52 1.67 -10.97 1.94
CA PRO A 52 1.92 -10.38 3.26
C PRO A 52 1.04 -10.99 4.38
N PHE A 53 -0.09 -11.62 4.05
CA PHE A 53 -0.98 -12.23 5.05
C PHE A 53 -0.62 -13.69 5.40
N ASP A 54 0.28 -14.34 4.64
CA ASP A 54 0.71 -15.71 4.89
C ASP A 54 1.76 -15.84 6.02
N ILE A 55 2.12 -14.74 6.70
CA ILE A 55 3.20 -14.68 7.70
C ILE A 55 2.63 -14.82 9.12
N PRO A 56 2.77 -15.99 9.80
CA PRO A 56 2.10 -16.20 11.08
C PRO A 56 2.70 -15.36 12.21
N GLY A 57 1.84 -14.68 12.98
CA GLY A 57 2.25 -13.92 14.17
C GLY A 57 2.95 -12.58 13.88
N ARG A 58 2.87 -12.09 12.63
CA ARG A 58 3.28 -10.74 12.22
C ARG A 58 2.17 -10.10 11.39
N GLY A 59 2.27 -8.80 11.17
CA GLY A 59 1.32 -8.03 10.37
C GLY A 59 0.04 -7.69 11.13
N ALA A 60 -0.86 -7.00 10.46
CA ALA A 60 -2.17 -6.66 10.97
C ALA A 60 -3.12 -7.86 10.91
N THR A 61 -3.83 -8.10 12.01
CA THR A 61 -5.03 -8.95 12.02
C THR A 61 -6.17 -8.18 11.36
N VAL A 62 -6.45 -8.53 10.10
CA VAL A 62 -7.52 -7.94 9.28
C VAL A 62 -8.82 -8.76 9.36
N PRO A 63 -10.00 -8.14 9.15
CA PRO A 63 -11.30 -8.83 9.18
C PRO A 63 -11.70 -9.45 7.82
N PHE A 64 -10.85 -9.34 6.81
CA PHE A 64 -11.08 -9.82 5.44
C PHE A 64 -10.13 -10.96 5.04
N VAL A 65 -10.44 -11.63 3.94
CA VAL A 65 -9.53 -12.56 3.25
C VAL A 65 -9.22 -12.01 1.87
N GLU A 66 -7.96 -11.67 1.63
CA GLU A 66 -7.44 -11.23 0.33
C GLU A 66 -7.35 -12.42 -0.65
N GLN A 67 -7.65 -12.17 -1.93
CA GLN A 67 -7.43 -13.10 -3.03
C GLN A 67 -6.89 -12.34 -4.25
N GLU A 68 -5.71 -12.75 -4.74
CA GLU A 68 -5.09 -12.18 -5.94
C GLU A 68 -5.83 -12.61 -7.22
N ALA A 69 -6.03 -11.71 -8.16
CA ALA A 69 -6.85 -11.94 -9.36
C ALA A 69 -6.24 -12.97 -10.32
N GLU A 70 -4.92 -12.99 -10.44
CA GLU A 70 -4.15 -13.92 -11.27
C GLU A 70 -4.02 -15.33 -10.68
N LYS A 71 -4.51 -15.53 -9.45
CA LYS A 71 -4.73 -16.85 -8.82
C LYS A 71 -6.20 -17.31 -8.95
N ALA A 72 -7.12 -16.42 -9.32
CA ALA A 72 -8.53 -16.70 -9.50
C ALA A 72 -8.85 -17.22 -10.92
N ALA A 73 -10.09 -17.68 -11.15
CA ALA A 73 -10.50 -18.14 -12.47
C ALA A 73 -10.86 -16.94 -13.36
N HIS A 74 -10.10 -16.70 -14.43
CA HIS A 74 -10.34 -15.59 -15.35
C HIS A 74 -10.40 -16.04 -16.82
N ASN A 75 -10.93 -15.18 -17.68
CA ASN A 75 -10.87 -15.33 -19.13
C ASN A 75 -10.30 -14.10 -19.86
N GLY A 76 -9.93 -13.04 -19.14
CA GLY A 76 -9.08 -11.96 -19.67
C GLY A 76 -7.58 -12.30 -19.59
N THR A 77 -6.73 -11.30 -19.81
CA THR A 77 -5.27 -11.46 -19.94
C THR A 77 -4.53 -11.23 -18.63
N LYS A 78 -3.78 -12.23 -18.15
CA LYS A 78 -2.82 -12.06 -17.04
C LYS A 78 -1.65 -11.18 -17.47
N ILE A 79 -1.27 -10.22 -16.64
CA ILE A 79 -0.08 -9.35 -16.79
C ILE A 79 0.90 -9.57 -15.64
N GLY A 80 2.18 -9.24 -15.87
CA GLY A 80 3.27 -9.43 -14.90
C GLY A 80 3.92 -10.83 -14.96
N PRO A 81 4.90 -11.10 -14.07
CA PRO A 81 5.42 -10.18 -13.07
C PRO A 81 6.44 -9.19 -13.65
N ASP A 82 6.32 -7.91 -13.31
CA ASP A 82 7.35 -6.88 -13.58
C ASP A 82 7.45 -5.92 -12.40
N ARG A 83 8.64 -5.41 -12.07
CA ARG A 83 8.87 -4.45 -10.98
C ARG A 83 9.43 -3.11 -11.45
N ARG A 84 9.58 -2.93 -12.77
CA ARG A 84 9.99 -1.65 -13.37
C ARG A 84 8.92 -0.60 -13.11
N TYR A 85 9.30 0.46 -12.41
CA TYR A 85 8.47 1.64 -12.21
C TYR A 85 7.88 2.15 -13.53
N GLY A 86 6.67 2.67 -13.45
CA GLY A 86 5.89 3.12 -14.61
C GLY A 86 5.34 2.00 -15.49
N THR A 87 5.33 0.75 -15.01
CA THR A 87 4.57 -0.34 -15.64
C THR A 87 3.37 -0.73 -14.78
N LEU A 88 2.21 -0.93 -15.42
CA LEU A 88 0.98 -1.36 -14.73
C LEU A 88 1.14 -2.60 -13.81
N PRO A 89 1.85 -3.68 -14.19
CA PRO A 89 2.11 -4.78 -13.25
C PRO A 89 3.03 -4.40 -12.07
N SER A 90 3.90 -3.39 -12.17
CA SER A 90 4.77 -3.03 -11.05
C SER A 90 4.04 -2.49 -9.83
N GLU A 91 2.85 -1.92 -10.02
CA GLU A 91 2.01 -1.40 -8.94
C GLU A 91 0.91 -2.38 -8.49
N ALA A 92 0.90 -3.60 -9.02
CA ALA A 92 0.00 -4.67 -8.57
C ALA A 92 0.56 -5.41 -7.33
N SER A 93 -0.32 -5.98 -6.49
CA SER A 93 0.10 -6.94 -5.45
C SER A 93 0.74 -8.15 -6.11
N GLY A 94 1.80 -8.68 -5.49
CA GLY A 94 2.57 -9.79 -6.10
C GLY A 94 3.26 -9.44 -7.43
N ARG A 95 3.05 -8.22 -7.95
CA ARG A 95 3.48 -7.67 -9.24
C ARG A 95 2.76 -8.24 -10.46
N GLU A 96 1.60 -8.86 -10.27
CA GLU A 96 0.80 -9.51 -11.30
C GLU A 96 -0.67 -9.09 -11.19
N ALA A 97 -1.42 -9.09 -12.30
CA ALA A 97 -2.84 -8.74 -12.29
C ALA A 97 -3.56 -9.35 -13.51
N VAL A 98 -4.87 -9.11 -13.65
CA VAL A 98 -5.65 -9.55 -14.84
C VAL A 98 -6.34 -8.36 -15.50
N THR A 99 -6.00 -8.09 -16.77
CA THR A 99 -6.68 -7.09 -17.61
C THR A 99 -7.83 -7.72 -18.38
N LEU A 100 -9.00 -7.08 -18.30
CA LEU A 100 -10.23 -7.39 -19.03
C LEU A 100 -10.47 -6.28 -20.06
N ASP A 101 -10.63 -6.61 -21.34
CA ASP A 101 -10.82 -5.65 -22.45
C ASP A 101 -12.13 -5.86 -23.24
N SER A 102 -12.86 -6.94 -22.96
CA SER A 102 -14.01 -7.37 -23.75
C SER A 102 -15.24 -7.66 -22.91
N VAL A 103 -16.43 -7.39 -23.48
CA VAL A 103 -17.72 -7.64 -22.78
C VAL A 103 -17.89 -9.13 -22.50
N GLY A 104 -18.17 -9.47 -21.23
CA GLY A 104 -18.26 -10.84 -20.75
C GLY A 104 -16.94 -11.41 -20.20
N GLU A 105 -15.82 -10.68 -20.28
CA GLU A 105 -14.61 -11.04 -19.56
C GLU A 105 -14.71 -10.75 -18.07
N TYR A 106 -14.03 -11.56 -17.27
CA TYR A 106 -14.17 -11.58 -15.82
C TYR A 106 -12.94 -12.10 -15.08
N VAL A 107 -12.92 -11.79 -13.78
CA VAL A 107 -12.21 -12.53 -12.74
C VAL A 107 -13.25 -13.12 -11.77
N GLU A 108 -13.17 -14.43 -11.50
CA GLU A 108 -14.09 -15.18 -10.64
C GLU A 108 -13.33 -15.82 -9.46
N PHE A 109 -13.49 -15.18 -8.31
CA PHE A 109 -12.99 -15.60 -7.02
C PHE A 109 -13.90 -16.66 -6.40
N THR A 110 -13.34 -17.52 -5.55
CA THR A 110 -14.13 -18.49 -4.76
C THR A 110 -13.94 -18.19 -3.29
N LEU A 111 -15.03 -17.85 -2.59
CA LEU A 111 -14.98 -17.52 -1.17
C LEU A 111 -14.40 -18.69 -0.36
N THR A 112 -13.35 -18.43 0.42
CA THR A 112 -12.74 -19.40 1.34
C THR A 112 -13.35 -19.34 2.75
N ALA A 113 -13.98 -18.21 3.09
CA ALA A 113 -14.76 -17.97 4.31
C ALA A 113 -16.09 -17.27 3.94
N PRO A 114 -17.11 -17.25 4.82
CA PRO A 114 -18.32 -16.48 4.58
C PRO A 114 -18.02 -14.98 4.45
N ALA A 115 -18.67 -14.30 3.52
CA ALA A 115 -18.50 -12.86 3.30
C ALA A 115 -19.83 -12.20 2.89
N ASN A 116 -19.99 -10.92 3.22
CA ASN A 116 -21.13 -10.09 2.82
C ASN A 116 -20.71 -8.76 2.17
N ALA A 117 -19.41 -8.52 2.00
CA ALA A 117 -18.84 -7.42 1.23
C ALA A 117 -17.55 -7.83 0.52
N VAL A 118 -17.18 -7.03 -0.48
CA VAL A 118 -15.89 -7.06 -1.16
C VAL A 118 -15.30 -5.67 -1.20
N THR A 119 -13.98 -5.57 -1.08
CA THR A 119 -13.19 -4.46 -1.64
C THR A 119 -12.32 -5.06 -2.72
N PHE A 120 -12.19 -4.41 -3.87
CA PHE A 120 -11.30 -4.88 -4.92
C PHE A 120 -10.46 -3.72 -5.44
N ARG A 121 -9.22 -4.02 -5.80
CA ARG A 121 -8.28 -3.04 -6.34
C ARG A 121 -8.29 -3.15 -7.86
N HIS A 122 -8.50 -2.02 -8.54
CA HIS A 122 -8.65 -1.96 -9.99
C HIS A 122 -7.84 -0.82 -10.59
N SER A 123 -7.59 -0.89 -11.89
CA SER A 123 -7.10 0.21 -12.71
C SER A 123 -7.92 0.34 -13.98
N LEU A 124 -8.35 1.56 -14.29
CA LEU A 124 -8.84 1.96 -15.61
C LEU A 124 -7.81 2.91 -16.24
N PRO A 125 -7.63 2.94 -17.57
CA PRO A 125 -6.81 3.96 -18.22
C PRO A 125 -7.31 5.37 -17.90
N ASP A 126 -6.42 6.36 -17.80
CA ASP A 126 -6.81 7.76 -17.66
C ASP A 126 -7.62 8.26 -18.88
N SER A 127 -8.28 9.41 -18.73
CA SER A 127 -8.79 10.22 -19.83
C SER A 127 -7.65 10.97 -20.54
N PRO A 128 -7.80 11.38 -21.81
CA PRO A 128 -6.81 12.20 -22.51
C PRO A 128 -6.54 13.59 -21.88
N ALA A 129 -7.34 14.00 -20.90
CA ALA A 129 -7.25 15.30 -20.24
C ALA A 129 -6.68 15.23 -18.81
N GLY A 130 -6.30 14.05 -18.31
CA GLY A 130 -5.75 13.93 -16.95
C GLY A 130 -6.76 13.96 -15.81
N THR A 131 -8.06 13.89 -16.13
CA THR A 131 -9.15 14.06 -15.16
C THR A 131 -9.76 12.74 -14.68
N GLY A 132 -9.14 11.59 -15.01
CA GLY A 132 -9.73 10.27 -14.83
C GLY A 132 -10.94 10.00 -15.72
N ARG A 133 -11.47 8.77 -15.62
CA ARG A 133 -12.75 8.35 -16.20
C ARG A 133 -13.55 7.56 -15.17
N ASP A 134 -14.87 7.49 -15.38
CA ASP A 134 -15.74 6.59 -14.63
C ASP A 134 -16.25 5.47 -15.55
N ALA A 135 -16.38 4.27 -15.01
CA ALA A 135 -17.00 3.13 -15.65
C ALA A 135 -17.79 2.31 -14.62
N THR A 136 -18.32 1.16 -15.04
CA THR A 136 -18.96 0.21 -14.14
C THR A 136 -18.51 -1.21 -14.42
N ILE A 137 -18.43 -2.03 -13.37
CA ILE A 137 -18.14 -3.47 -13.46
C ILE A 137 -19.26 -4.26 -12.77
N ASP A 138 -19.72 -5.35 -13.38
CA ASP A 138 -20.75 -6.19 -12.79
C ASP A 138 -20.15 -7.01 -11.64
N LEU A 139 -20.71 -6.87 -10.44
CA LEU A 139 -20.47 -7.76 -9.31
C LEU A 139 -21.56 -8.83 -9.28
N ARG A 140 -21.14 -10.10 -9.35
CA ARG A 140 -22.03 -11.26 -9.48
C ARG A 140 -21.72 -12.32 -8.42
N ALA A 141 -22.73 -13.05 -7.97
CA ALA A 141 -22.57 -14.25 -7.14
C ALA A 141 -23.22 -15.45 -7.82
N ASN A 142 -22.45 -16.53 -7.99
CA ASN A 142 -22.85 -17.75 -8.72
C ASN A 142 -23.48 -17.43 -10.10
N GLY A 143 -22.88 -16.47 -10.82
CA GLY A 143 -23.33 -15.99 -12.14
C GLY A 143 -24.46 -14.93 -12.11
N SER A 144 -25.26 -14.88 -11.04
CA SER A 144 -26.34 -13.92 -10.87
C SER A 144 -25.81 -12.51 -10.58
N LEU A 145 -26.31 -11.50 -11.29
CA LEU A 145 -25.96 -10.10 -11.06
C LEU A 145 -26.46 -9.63 -9.68
N LEU A 146 -25.56 -9.10 -8.86
CA LEU A 146 -25.91 -8.43 -7.60
C LEU A 146 -26.06 -6.93 -7.81
N LYS A 147 -25.10 -6.33 -8.50
CA LYS A 147 -25.03 -4.89 -8.76
C LYS A 147 -24.07 -4.57 -9.90
N SER A 148 -24.25 -3.42 -10.50
CA SER A 148 -23.22 -2.75 -11.31
C SER A 148 -22.48 -1.79 -10.38
N VAL A 149 -21.17 -2.01 -10.16
CA VAL A 149 -20.34 -1.24 -9.23
C VAL A 149 -19.67 -0.10 -9.99
N PRO A 150 -19.82 1.17 -9.58
CA PRO A 150 -19.02 2.26 -10.12
C PRO A 150 -17.54 2.04 -9.83
N VAL A 151 -16.69 2.23 -10.83
CA VAL A 151 -15.23 2.20 -10.73
C VAL A 151 -14.67 3.43 -11.45
N THR A 152 -13.54 3.96 -10.99
CA THR A 152 -12.98 5.20 -11.53
C THR A 152 -11.46 5.14 -11.66
N SER A 153 -10.88 6.10 -12.37
CA SER A 153 -9.44 6.40 -12.35
C SER A 153 -9.12 7.82 -11.90
N ARG A 154 -10.11 8.54 -11.32
CA ARG A 154 -9.97 9.94 -10.85
C ARG A 154 -8.92 10.15 -9.75
N TYR A 155 -8.60 9.11 -8.99
CA TYR A 155 -7.69 9.18 -7.84
C TYR A 155 -6.30 8.61 -8.14
N GLY A 156 -6.13 8.01 -9.32
CA GLY A 156 -4.84 7.55 -9.82
C GLY A 156 -4.31 8.42 -10.97
N TRP A 157 -3.29 7.90 -11.65
CA TRP A 157 -2.61 8.47 -12.81
C TRP A 157 -1.91 9.80 -12.55
N TYR A 158 -0.71 9.69 -11.98
CA TYR A 158 0.29 10.75 -11.93
C TYR A 158 1.35 10.57 -13.01
N TYR A 159 1.98 11.67 -13.39
CA TYR A 159 2.98 11.76 -14.45
C TYR A 159 4.11 12.74 -14.05
N GLY A 160 5.25 12.60 -14.74
CA GLY A 160 6.43 13.46 -14.58
C GLY A 160 7.35 13.05 -13.43
N GLY A 161 8.25 13.97 -13.08
CA GLY A 161 9.03 13.91 -11.84
C GLY A 161 8.38 14.79 -10.76
N TYR A 162 8.87 14.71 -9.52
CA TYR A 162 8.31 15.51 -8.42
C TYR A 162 8.53 17.02 -8.60
N PRO A 163 7.54 17.90 -8.31
CA PRO A 163 6.17 17.60 -7.91
C PRO A 163 5.35 17.02 -9.07
N PHE A 164 4.64 15.93 -8.79
CA PHE A 164 3.87 15.19 -9.80
C PHE A 164 2.72 16.01 -10.37
N ASN A 165 2.29 15.63 -11.57
CA ASN A 165 1.17 16.25 -12.26
C ASN A 165 0.23 15.20 -12.87
N ASN A 166 -0.91 15.64 -13.39
CA ASN A 166 -1.91 14.78 -14.03
C ASN A 166 -1.96 15.08 -15.55
N ASN A 167 -0.82 15.13 -16.24
CA ASN A 167 -0.76 15.38 -17.69
C ASN A 167 -0.37 14.10 -18.46
N PRO A 168 -1.30 13.41 -19.14
CA PRO A 168 -1.00 12.15 -19.85
C PRO A 168 0.00 12.22 -21.01
N GLY A 169 0.46 13.42 -21.38
CA GLY A 169 1.52 13.63 -22.37
C GLY A 169 2.95 13.62 -21.79
N ASP A 170 3.09 13.62 -20.45
CA ASP A 170 4.38 13.59 -19.77
C ASP A 170 4.90 12.15 -19.59
N THR A 171 6.14 12.00 -19.12
CA THR A 171 6.79 10.69 -18.90
C THR A 171 6.40 10.07 -17.55
N ASN A 172 6.86 8.85 -17.29
CA ASN A 172 6.75 8.17 -15.99
C ASN A 172 5.31 8.15 -15.42
N PRO A 173 4.34 7.56 -16.13
CA PRO A 173 3.00 7.39 -15.58
C PRO A 173 3.06 6.46 -14.36
N HIS A 174 2.31 6.73 -13.30
CA HIS A 174 2.32 5.96 -12.04
C HIS A 174 1.02 6.18 -11.25
N HIS A 175 0.87 5.50 -10.11
CA HIS A 175 -0.35 5.53 -9.28
C HIS A 175 -1.57 5.01 -10.06
N PHE A 176 -1.42 3.88 -10.75
CA PHE A 176 -2.39 3.38 -11.73
C PHE A 176 -3.70 2.87 -11.12
N TYR A 177 -3.63 2.36 -9.89
CA TYR A 177 -4.73 1.66 -9.23
C TYR A 177 -5.42 2.53 -8.18
N ASP A 178 -6.66 2.18 -7.92
CA ASP A 178 -7.58 2.71 -6.91
C ASP A 178 -8.37 1.51 -6.35
N GLU A 179 -8.98 1.66 -5.16
CA GLU A 179 -9.81 0.62 -4.57
C GLU A 179 -11.30 0.96 -4.62
N THR A 180 -12.14 -0.06 -4.61
CA THR A 180 -13.60 0.14 -4.59
C THR A 180 -14.27 -0.94 -3.78
N ARG A 181 -15.19 -0.50 -2.89
CA ARG A 181 -15.82 -1.36 -1.88
C ARG A 181 -17.34 -1.47 -2.04
N ALA A 182 -17.88 -2.67 -1.86
CA ALA A 182 -19.27 -2.98 -2.11
C ALA A 182 -19.83 -4.10 -1.21
N MET A 183 -20.89 -3.81 -0.46
CA MET A 183 -21.69 -4.85 0.22
C MET A 183 -22.54 -5.67 -0.77
N PHE A 184 -22.59 -6.98 -0.61
CA PHE A 184 -23.39 -7.91 -1.42
C PHE A 184 -24.90 -7.84 -1.12
N GLY A 185 -25.30 -7.30 0.03
CA GLY A 185 -26.69 -7.28 0.51
C GLY A 185 -27.18 -8.60 1.13
N ASN A 186 -26.42 -9.70 0.95
CA ASN A 186 -26.61 -10.98 1.62
C ASN A 186 -25.24 -11.52 2.08
N THR A 187 -25.23 -12.34 3.13
CA THR A 187 -24.04 -13.14 3.47
C THR A 187 -23.99 -14.39 2.62
N TYR A 188 -22.90 -14.56 1.87
CA TYR A 188 -22.61 -15.75 1.07
C TYR A 188 -21.64 -16.67 1.83
N PRO A 189 -21.84 -18.00 1.79
CA PRO A 189 -20.94 -18.96 2.42
C PRO A 189 -19.67 -19.18 1.57
N ALA A 190 -18.65 -19.77 2.20
CA ALA A 190 -17.50 -20.34 1.48
C ALA A 190 -17.95 -21.30 0.35
N GLY A 191 -17.19 -21.34 -0.74
CA GLY A 191 -17.53 -22.03 -1.98
C GLY A 191 -18.40 -21.22 -2.95
N THR A 192 -18.95 -20.08 -2.54
CA THR A 192 -19.64 -19.15 -3.47
C THR A 192 -18.63 -18.55 -4.45
N ARG A 193 -19.00 -18.51 -5.73
CA ARG A 193 -18.24 -17.83 -6.79
C ARG A 193 -18.63 -16.37 -6.84
N ILE A 194 -17.71 -15.47 -6.52
CA ILE A 194 -17.89 -14.02 -6.67
C ILE A 194 -17.12 -13.55 -7.89
N ARG A 195 -17.81 -12.88 -8.81
CA ARG A 195 -17.24 -12.50 -10.11
C ARG A 195 -17.33 -10.99 -10.32
N LEU A 196 -16.21 -10.40 -10.73
CA LEU A 196 -16.12 -9.07 -11.32
C LEU A 196 -16.10 -9.25 -12.85
N GLN A 197 -17.09 -8.71 -13.56
CA GLN A 197 -17.28 -8.95 -14.99
C GLN A 197 -17.55 -7.66 -15.78
N VAL A 198 -16.89 -7.49 -16.91
CA VAL A 198 -17.13 -6.37 -17.83
C VAL A 198 -18.49 -6.54 -18.50
N SER A 199 -19.41 -5.61 -18.25
CA SER A 199 -20.73 -5.55 -18.93
C SER A 199 -20.76 -4.58 -20.10
N SER A 200 -19.83 -3.62 -20.16
CA SER A 200 -19.69 -2.66 -21.26
C SER A 200 -18.27 -2.08 -21.32
N THR A 201 -17.73 -1.93 -22.52
CA THR A 201 -16.45 -1.24 -22.79
C THR A 201 -16.64 0.19 -23.30
N ALA A 202 -17.88 0.71 -23.28
CA ALA A 202 -18.21 2.05 -23.77
C ALA A 202 -17.67 3.18 -22.87
N GLN A 203 -17.42 2.88 -21.59
CA GLN A 203 -16.94 3.85 -20.59
C GLN A 203 -15.42 3.75 -20.38
N SER A 204 -14.91 2.52 -20.25
CA SER A 204 -13.48 2.22 -20.23
C SER A 204 -13.16 1.14 -21.26
N PRO A 205 -12.08 1.27 -22.06
CA PRO A 205 -11.67 0.23 -23.00
C PRO A 205 -11.09 -1.00 -22.28
N THR A 206 -10.56 -0.83 -21.06
CA THR A 206 -10.01 -1.92 -20.25
C THR A 206 -10.31 -1.74 -18.76
N PHE A 207 -10.28 -2.85 -18.03
CA PHE A 207 -10.44 -2.94 -16.58
C PHE A 207 -9.36 -3.91 -16.09
N THR A 208 -8.34 -3.44 -15.37
CA THR A 208 -7.36 -4.33 -14.74
C THR A 208 -7.77 -4.57 -13.31
N ILE A 209 -7.88 -5.84 -12.92
CA ILE A 209 -8.20 -6.28 -11.56
C ILE A 209 -6.93 -6.88 -10.96
N ASP A 210 -6.55 -6.35 -9.80
CA ASP A 210 -5.36 -6.74 -9.05
C ASP A 210 -5.73 -7.82 -8.01
N LEU A 211 -6.63 -7.49 -7.09
CA LEU A 211 -7.03 -8.36 -5.98
C LEU A 211 -8.47 -8.10 -5.51
N ALA A 212 -8.98 -8.97 -4.64
CA ALA A 212 -10.24 -8.78 -3.92
C ALA A 212 -10.16 -9.25 -2.46
N ASP A 213 -10.51 -8.34 -1.55
CA ASP A 213 -10.65 -8.55 -0.10
C ASP A 213 -12.10 -8.87 0.25
N PHE A 214 -12.36 -10.07 0.77
CA PHE A 214 -13.70 -10.53 1.14
C PHE A 214 -13.93 -10.45 2.64
N GLU A 215 -14.92 -9.65 3.08
CA GLU A 215 -15.19 -9.39 4.50
C GLU A 215 -16.58 -9.88 4.94
N LEU A 216 -16.66 -10.40 6.16
CA LEU A 216 -17.92 -10.59 6.89
C LEU A 216 -18.18 -9.38 7.80
N VAL A 217 -18.71 -8.32 7.20
CA VAL A 217 -19.03 -7.07 7.90
C VAL A 217 -20.12 -7.32 8.93
N ALA A 218 -19.83 -7.01 10.19
CA ALA A 218 -20.79 -7.11 11.29
C ALA A 218 -21.95 -6.10 11.10
N PRO A 219 -23.16 -6.36 11.63
CA PRO A 219 -24.26 -5.39 11.58
C PRO A 219 -23.88 -4.02 12.14
N ALA A 220 -24.49 -2.96 11.61
CA ALA A 220 -24.28 -1.59 12.04
C ALA A 220 -24.42 -1.43 13.56
N ILE A 221 -23.44 -0.78 14.19
CA ILE A 221 -23.43 -0.50 15.63
C ILE A 221 -24.61 0.42 15.97
N THR A 222 -25.25 0.17 17.12
CA THR A 222 -26.37 0.99 17.60
C THR A 222 -25.88 2.21 18.40
N LYS A 223 -26.63 3.32 18.32
CA LYS A 223 -26.33 4.55 19.08
C LYS A 223 -26.17 4.25 20.58
N PRO A 224 -25.03 4.58 21.22
CA PRO A 224 -24.86 4.43 22.65
C PRO A 224 -25.89 5.25 23.45
N ALA A 225 -26.36 4.70 24.56
CA ALA A 225 -27.28 5.41 25.45
C ALA A 225 -26.64 6.74 25.92
N GLY A 226 -27.39 7.84 25.80
CA GLY A 226 -26.91 9.17 26.17
C GLY A 226 -25.91 9.80 25.20
N ALA A 227 -25.60 9.21 24.04
CA ALA A 227 -24.85 9.91 23.00
C ALA A 227 -25.63 11.12 22.43
N LEU A 228 -24.90 12.09 21.86
CA LEU A 228 -25.41 13.21 21.07
C LEU A 228 -25.35 12.82 19.58
N ASP A 229 -26.45 12.94 18.85
CA ASP A 229 -26.57 12.44 17.47
C ASP A 229 -26.44 13.56 16.44
N VAL A 230 -25.44 13.48 15.55
CA VAL A 230 -25.19 14.52 14.55
C VAL A 230 -26.41 14.78 13.64
N VAL A 231 -27.24 13.77 13.39
CA VAL A 231 -28.47 13.91 12.59
C VAL A 231 -29.61 14.40 13.46
N THR A 232 -30.01 13.64 14.50
CA THR A 232 -31.27 13.95 15.21
C THR A 232 -31.18 15.20 16.10
N ASP A 233 -29.99 15.53 16.59
CA ASP A 233 -29.82 16.58 17.60
C ASP A 233 -29.23 17.87 16.99
N PHE A 234 -28.47 17.75 15.88
CA PHE A 234 -27.80 18.89 15.21
C PHE A 234 -28.24 19.13 13.76
N GLY A 235 -28.87 18.15 13.10
CA GLY A 235 -29.37 18.27 11.73
C GLY A 235 -28.29 18.20 10.66
N ALA A 236 -27.28 17.33 10.83
CA ALA A 236 -26.42 16.89 9.74
C ALA A 236 -27.20 16.04 8.71
N ASP A 237 -26.74 16.03 7.47
CA ASP A 237 -27.38 15.36 6.34
C ASP A 237 -26.73 13.99 6.06
N PRO A 238 -27.40 12.86 6.36
CA PRO A 238 -26.87 11.51 6.15
C PRO A 238 -26.94 11.04 4.69
N SER A 239 -27.45 11.85 3.76
CA SER A 239 -27.40 11.59 2.32
C SER A 239 -26.14 12.16 1.66
N GLY A 240 -25.44 13.09 2.31
CA GLY A 240 -24.27 13.77 1.78
C GLY A 240 -24.60 14.83 0.71
N ALA A 241 -25.88 15.14 0.47
CA ALA A 241 -26.29 16.15 -0.50
C ALA A 241 -25.92 17.59 -0.07
N THR A 242 -25.75 17.84 1.23
CA THR A 242 -25.44 19.16 1.80
C THR A 242 -24.28 19.13 2.80
N ASP A 243 -23.57 20.25 2.91
CA ASP A 243 -22.46 20.42 3.86
C ASP A 243 -22.94 20.33 5.32
N SER A 244 -22.37 19.35 6.02
CA SER A 244 -22.66 19.05 7.42
C SER A 244 -21.58 19.56 8.38
N THR A 245 -20.53 20.22 7.90
CA THR A 245 -19.36 20.62 8.72
C THR A 245 -19.74 21.38 9.99
N ALA A 246 -20.53 22.45 9.85
CA ALA A 246 -20.97 23.25 11.00
C ALA A 246 -21.85 22.47 11.98
N LYS A 247 -22.55 21.41 11.52
CA LYS A 247 -23.39 20.54 12.35
C LYS A 247 -22.54 19.57 13.15
N PHE A 248 -21.52 18.98 12.52
CA PHE A 248 -20.53 18.15 13.19
C PHE A 248 -19.72 18.94 14.22
N GLN A 249 -19.28 20.16 13.90
CA GLN A 249 -18.56 21.01 14.87
C GLN A 249 -19.45 21.34 16.08
N ALA A 250 -20.70 21.73 15.86
CA ALA A 250 -21.64 22.00 16.96
C ALA A 250 -21.89 20.74 17.84
N ALA A 251 -21.94 19.55 17.23
CA ALA A 251 -22.07 18.29 17.96
C ALA A 251 -20.81 17.98 18.77
N VAL A 252 -19.62 18.19 18.21
CA VAL A 252 -18.32 18.05 18.89
C VAL A 252 -18.20 18.99 20.10
N ASP A 253 -18.51 20.27 19.92
CA ASP A 253 -18.44 21.28 20.96
C ASP A 253 -19.41 20.95 22.12
N ALA A 254 -20.62 20.50 21.78
CA ALA A 254 -21.61 20.03 22.76
C ALA A 254 -21.20 18.73 23.46
N GLY A 255 -20.60 17.78 22.73
CA GLY A 255 -20.07 16.52 23.27
C GLY A 255 -18.98 16.77 24.30
N LYS A 256 -18.02 17.64 23.97
CA LYS A 256 -17.00 18.11 24.90
C LYS A 256 -17.62 18.80 26.12
N ALA A 257 -18.49 19.78 25.91
CA ALA A 257 -19.07 20.57 26.99
C ALA A 257 -19.93 19.74 27.98
N GLN A 258 -20.53 18.65 27.51
CA GLN A 258 -21.38 17.78 28.31
C GLN A 258 -20.67 16.49 28.79
N GLY A 259 -19.43 16.22 28.35
CA GLY A 259 -18.74 14.95 28.60
C GLY A 259 -19.43 13.74 27.94
N ARG A 260 -20.05 13.95 26.78
CA ARG A 260 -20.88 12.94 26.07
C ARG A 260 -20.24 12.52 24.75
N THR A 261 -20.43 11.25 24.39
CA THR A 261 -20.07 10.74 23.05
C THR A 261 -20.92 11.42 21.98
N VAL A 262 -20.29 11.82 20.88
CA VAL A 262 -20.96 12.20 19.63
C VAL A 262 -21.10 10.98 18.75
N TRP A 263 -22.32 10.73 18.28
CA TRP A 263 -22.71 9.61 17.47
C TRP A 263 -22.93 10.02 16.02
N ILE A 264 -22.28 9.29 15.11
CA ILE A 264 -22.46 9.37 13.67
C ILE A 264 -23.30 8.14 13.27
N PRO A 265 -24.57 8.29 12.87
CA PRO A 265 -25.38 7.16 12.42
C PRO A 265 -24.92 6.65 11.05
N THR A 266 -25.55 5.59 10.56
CA THR A 266 -25.39 5.13 9.17
C THR A 266 -25.77 6.26 8.21
N GLY A 267 -24.90 6.52 7.23
CA GLY A 267 -25.06 7.59 6.25
C GLY A 267 -23.73 8.02 5.64
N THR A 268 -23.82 8.82 4.58
CA THR A 268 -22.69 9.55 4.01
C THR A 268 -22.86 11.02 4.35
N PHE A 269 -21.81 11.68 4.82
CA PHE A 269 -21.86 13.06 5.29
C PHE A 269 -20.81 13.89 4.56
N THR A 270 -21.26 14.87 3.78
CA THR A 270 -20.37 15.81 3.11
C THR A 270 -19.86 16.84 4.12
N LEU A 271 -18.55 16.96 4.22
CA LEU A 271 -17.86 18.02 4.96
C LEU A 271 -17.00 18.81 3.97
N TRP A 272 -17.15 20.13 4.00
CA TRP A 272 -16.31 21.05 3.20
C TRP A 272 -15.17 21.66 4.01
N ASP A 273 -14.97 21.25 5.25
CA ASP A 273 -13.88 21.71 6.10
C ASP A 273 -13.57 20.72 7.23
N HIS A 274 -12.50 21.02 7.97
CA HIS A 274 -12.12 20.26 9.15
C HIS A 274 -13.16 20.39 10.26
N VAL A 275 -13.42 19.26 10.93
CA VAL A 275 -14.10 19.24 12.22
C VAL A 275 -13.03 19.11 13.30
N VAL A 276 -12.92 20.12 14.16
CA VAL A 276 -11.86 20.21 15.18
C VAL A 276 -12.32 19.56 16.48
N VAL A 277 -11.62 18.51 16.89
CA VAL A 277 -11.93 17.67 18.06
C VAL A 277 -10.98 17.95 19.23
N ASP A 278 -11.53 18.01 20.45
CA ASP A 278 -10.78 18.24 21.68
C ASP A 278 -11.62 17.79 22.88
N GLY A 279 -11.19 16.77 23.64
CA GLY A 279 -11.91 16.26 24.81
C GLY A 279 -13.23 15.57 24.51
N VAL A 280 -13.34 14.85 23.38
CA VAL A 280 -14.59 14.26 22.88
C VAL A 280 -14.37 12.84 22.33
N THR A 281 -15.40 11.99 22.42
CA THR A 281 -15.48 10.74 21.64
C THR A 281 -16.37 10.95 20.43
N LEU A 282 -15.85 10.72 19.23
CA LEU A 282 -16.60 10.59 17.99
C LEU A 282 -16.72 9.09 17.65
N ARG A 283 -17.95 8.59 17.54
CA ARG A 283 -18.21 7.18 17.26
C ARG A 283 -19.23 7.00 16.14
N GLY A 284 -18.89 6.19 15.15
CA GLY A 284 -19.81 5.80 14.07
C GLY A 284 -20.46 4.43 14.24
N ALA A 285 -21.29 4.09 13.25
CA ALA A 285 -21.98 2.81 13.12
C ALA A 285 -21.09 1.66 12.58
N GLY A 286 -19.83 1.94 12.26
CA GLY A 286 -18.85 1.08 11.60
C GLY A 286 -18.31 1.74 10.31
N PRO A 287 -17.05 1.48 9.89
CA PRO A 287 -16.46 2.13 8.72
C PRO A 287 -17.16 1.84 7.38
N TRP A 288 -17.95 0.77 7.32
CA TRP A 288 -18.80 0.44 6.18
C TRP A 288 -20.16 1.15 6.18
N TYR A 289 -20.51 1.86 7.25
CA TYR A 289 -21.86 2.41 7.49
C TYR A 289 -21.87 3.93 7.69
N SER A 290 -20.90 4.48 8.41
CA SER A 290 -20.76 5.92 8.67
C SER A 290 -19.58 6.46 7.89
N VAL A 291 -19.84 7.22 6.83
CA VAL A 291 -18.82 7.74 5.91
C VAL A 291 -18.83 9.26 5.96
N LEU A 292 -17.69 9.86 6.30
CA LEU A 292 -17.41 11.27 6.14
C LEU A 292 -16.64 11.47 4.84
N GLY A 293 -16.88 12.55 4.11
CA GLY A 293 -16.17 12.79 2.86
C GLY A 293 -16.48 14.12 2.20
N GLY A 294 -15.95 14.32 1.01
CA GLY A 294 -16.19 15.51 0.20
C GLY A 294 -15.12 16.60 0.30
N ARG A 295 -15.26 17.57 -0.60
CA ARG A 295 -14.32 18.68 -0.85
C ARG A 295 -15.10 19.96 -1.11
N HIS A 296 -14.57 21.11 -0.68
CA HIS A 296 -15.23 22.39 -0.91
C HIS A 296 -15.26 22.70 -2.42
N PRO A 297 -16.42 23.05 -3.00
CA PRO A 297 -16.63 23.07 -4.46
C PRO A 297 -15.80 24.11 -5.23
N THR A 298 -15.22 25.08 -4.53
CA THR A 298 -14.44 26.18 -5.12
C THR A 298 -13.14 26.50 -4.38
N ASP A 299 -12.79 25.75 -3.33
CA ASP A 299 -11.56 25.97 -2.56
C ASP A 299 -10.86 24.63 -2.34
N ARG A 300 -9.86 24.36 -3.18
CA ARG A 300 -9.16 23.07 -3.22
C ARG A 300 -8.49 22.69 -1.90
N LYS A 301 -8.24 23.69 -1.03
CA LYS A 301 -7.55 23.57 0.27
C LYS A 301 -8.44 23.08 1.41
N ARG A 302 -9.75 22.97 1.19
CA ARG A 302 -10.74 22.65 2.23
C ARG A 302 -11.48 21.37 1.84
N ALA A 303 -11.39 20.37 2.70
CA ALA A 303 -11.99 19.05 2.50
C ALA A 303 -12.40 18.43 3.84
N ALA A 304 -13.07 17.28 3.77
CA ALA A 304 -13.40 16.50 4.95
C ALA A 304 -12.15 16.02 5.69
N GLY A 305 -12.09 16.27 6.99
CA GLY A 305 -11.05 15.76 7.88
C GLY A 305 -11.39 15.99 9.34
N ILE A 306 -10.84 15.15 10.24
CA ILE A 306 -11.01 15.30 11.68
C ILE A 306 -9.67 15.71 12.31
N TYR A 307 -9.62 16.95 12.81
CA TYR A 307 -8.36 17.59 13.20
C TYR A 307 -8.26 17.83 14.71
N GLY A 308 -7.10 17.54 15.28
CA GLY A 308 -6.66 18.15 16.53
C GLY A 308 -6.29 19.62 16.32
N LYS A 309 -6.16 20.35 17.41
CA LYS A 309 -5.67 21.74 17.37
C LYS A 309 -4.17 21.79 17.12
N TYR A 310 -3.72 22.79 16.36
CA TYR A 310 -2.30 23.08 16.15
C TYR A 310 -1.65 23.71 17.38
N VAL A 311 -0.41 23.33 17.67
CA VAL A 311 0.40 23.88 18.75
C VAL A 311 1.12 25.14 18.26
N PRO A 312 1.13 26.26 19.01
CA PRO A 312 1.96 27.42 18.68
C PRO A 312 3.45 27.04 18.64
N GLY A 313 4.09 27.22 17.48
CA GLY A 313 5.48 26.78 17.26
C GLY A 313 5.65 25.27 17.04
N GLY A 314 4.57 24.55 16.75
CA GLY A 314 4.59 23.15 16.31
C GLY A 314 4.95 22.98 14.83
N GLY A 315 4.68 21.78 14.28
CA GLY A 315 5.06 21.40 12.92
C GLY A 315 4.37 22.17 11.79
N TYR A 316 3.11 22.57 12.00
CA TYR A 316 2.37 23.30 10.98
C TYR A 316 2.76 24.79 10.96
N THR A 317 3.38 25.20 9.86
CA THR A 317 3.84 26.58 9.63
C THR A 317 2.86 27.44 8.81
N GLY A 318 1.75 26.85 8.35
CA GLY A 318 0.73 27.55 7.57
C GLY A 318 -0.24 28.38 8.44
N PRO A 319 -1.22 29.05 7.82
CA PRO A 319 -2.23 29.82 8.53
C PRO A 319 -3.09 28.92 9.43
N VAL A 320 -3.04 29.15 10.75
CA VAL A 320 -3.88 28.48 11.75
C VAL A 320 -5.16 29.30 11.98
N ARG A 321 -6.33 28.66 11.87
CA ARG A 321 -7.61 29.35 12.08
C ARG A 321 -7.96 29.42 13.57
N PRO A 322 -8.74 30.42 14.04
CA PRO A 322 -8.99 30.61 15.47
C PRO A 322 -9.59 29.40 16.22
N HIS A 323 -10.36 28.55 15.53
CA HIS A 323 -10.96 27.34 16.11
C HIS A 323 -9.99 26.13 16.15
N GLU A 324 -8.96 26.13 15.29
CA GLU A 324 -7.88 25.14 15.26
C GLU A 324 -6.70 25.51 16.17
N ALA A 325 -6.69 26.73 16.71
CA ALA A 325 -5.59 27.26 17.52
C ALA A 325 -5.58 26.71 18.96
N ASN A 326 -4.44 26.92 19.64
CA ASN A 326 -4.24 26.63 21.06
C ASN A 326 -4.30 25.13 21.41
N GLY A 327 -3.62 24.32 20.61
CA GLY A 327 -3.41 22.89 20.86
C GLY A 327 -2.28 22.58 21.87
N PRO A 328 -1.96 21.28 22.06
CA PRO A 328 -2.60 20.14 21.40
C PRO A 328 -4.01 19.90 21.96
N SER A 329 -4.89 19.34 21.13
CA SER A 329 -6.14 18.73 21.61
C SER A 329 -5.81 17.56 22.53
N ARG A 330 -6.72 17.21 23.46
CA ARG A 330 -6.47 16.14 24.44
C ARG A 330 -7.66 15.21 24.60
N ASN A 331 -7.40 13.96 25.00
CA ASN A 331 -8.44 12.99 25.40
C ASN A 331 -9.52 12.78 24.32
N VAL A 332 -9.10 12.71 23.05
CA VAL A 332 -9.97 12.45 21.90
C VAL A 332 -10.05 10.94 21.66
N THR A 333 -11.23 10.45 21.29
CA THR A 333 -11.41 9.08 20.78
C THR A 333 -12.19 9.10 19.49
N LEU A 334 -11.58 8.70 18.37
CA LEU A 334 -12.22 8.54 17.07
C LEU A 334 -12.39 7.05 16.81
N ARG A 335 -13.61 6.57 16.55
CA ARG A 335 -13.81 5.13 16.32
C ARG A 335 -15.01 4.75 15.45
N ASP A 336 -14.87 3.63 14.76
CA ASP A 336 -15.96 2.95 14.03
C ASP A 336 -16.58 3.81 12.89
N PHE A 337 -15.80 4.55 12.10
CA PHE A 337 -16.29 5.29 10.91
C PHE A 337 -15.24 5.37 9.78
N ALA A 338 -15.63 5.85 8.60
CA ALA A 338 -14.74 6.10 7.48
C ALA A 338 -14.58 7.59 7.17
N ILE A 339 -13.42 7.97 6.62
CA ILE A 339 -13.17 9.23 5.94
C ILE A 339 -12.71 8.87 4.53
N ILE A 340 -13.51 9.22 3.51
CA ILE A 340 -13.21 8.98 2.10
C ILE A 340 -13.21 10.34 1.41
N GLY A 341 -12.03 10.79 0.96
CA GLY A 341 -11.83 12.11 0.37
C GLY A 341 -12.24 12.20 -1.10
N ASP A 342 -11.92 13.36 -1.69
CA ASP A 342 -12.01 13.61 -3.14
C ASP A 342 -10.74 14.38 -3.59
N ILE A 343 -9.58 13.88 -3.16
CA ILE A 343 -8.26 14.45 -3.44
C ILE A 343 -7.66 13.68 -4.60
N ARG A 344 -7.31 14.41 -5.68
CA ARG A 344 -6.90 13.83 -6.98
C ARG A 344 -5.50 14.25 -7.36
N GLU A 345 -4.86 15.02 -6.48
CA GLU A 345 -3.56 15.64 -6.67
C GLU A 345 -2.79 15.65 -5.35
N ARG A 346 -1.46 15.59 -5.43
CA ARG A 346 -0.60 15.88 -4.29
C ARG A 346 -0.19 17.34 -4.30
N VAL A 347 -0.67 18.11 -3.32
CA VAL A 347 -0.17 19.47 -3.04
C VAL A 347 0.19 19.58 -1.57
N ASP A 348 1.49 19.63 -1.27
CA ASP A 348 2.03 19.54 0.10
C ASP A 348 1.44 20.58 1.06
N ASP A 349 1.32 21.84 0.60
CA ASP A 349 0.80 22.98 1.37
C ASP A 349 -0.68 22.85 1.77
N ASP A 350 -1.46 22.00 1.09
CA ASP A 350 -2.89 21.85 1.37
C ASP A 350 -3.09 20.87 2.52
N GLN A 351 -3.78 21.31 3.58
CA GLN A 351 -4.15 20.48 4.72
C GLN A 351 -5.41 19.66 4.43
N VAL A 352 -5.40 18.86 3.36
CA VAL A 352 -6.52 17.99 2.97
C VAL A 352 -6.26 16.52 3.32
N ASN A 353 -5.92 16.29 4.59
CA ASN A 353 -5.62 14.98 5.16
C ASN A 353 -6.89 14.42 5.84
N ALA A 354 -7.01 13.10 5.97
CA ALA A 354 -8.16 12.55 6.71
C ALA A 354 -8.09 12.90 8.21
N LEU A 355 -6.88 12.87 8.80
CA LEU A 355 -6.59 13.32 10.16
C LEU A 355 -5.41 14.30 10.17
N GLY A 356 -5.44 15.27 11.09
CA GLY A 356 -4.28 16.17 11.28
C GLY A 356 -4.28 16.99 12.56
N GLY A 357 -3.35 17.94 12.66
CA GLY A 357 -3.09 18.72 13.88
C GLY A 357 -2.52 17.88 15.01
N ALA A 358 -2.62 18.36 16.26
CA ALA A 358 -2.00 17.71 17.42
C ALA A 358 -3.04 17.13 18.40
N MET A 359 -2.88 15.86 18.80
CA MET A 359 -3.77 15.16 19.73
C MET A 359 -2.99 14.34 20.78
N SER A 360 -2.97 14.78 22.04
CA SER A 360 -2.37 14.02 23.16
C SER A 360 -3.38 13.12 23.86
N ASN A 361 -2.91 12.01 24.46
CA ASN A 361 -3.74 11.03 25.20
C ASN A 361 -4.99 10.61 24.41
N SER A 362 -4.81 10.30 23.12
CA SER A 362 -5.91 10.20 22.16
C SER A 362 -5.80 8.94 21.30
N VAL A 363 -6.95 8.39 20.89
CA VAL A 363 -7.02 7.09 20.21
C VAL A 363 -7.88 7.19 18.95
N VAL A 364 -7.36 6.62 17.87
CA VAL A 364 -8.06 6.33 16.61
C VAL A 364 -8.17 4.81 16.50
N ASP A 365 -9.39 4.27 16.43
CA ASP A 365 -9.65 2.84 16.56
C ASP A 365 -10.70 2.37 15.55
N ASN A 366 -10.34 1.46 14.64
CA ASN A 366 -11.24 0.95 13.61
C ASN A 366 -11.80 2.09 12.72
N LEU A 367 -10.89 2.83 12.07
CA LEU A 367 -11.22 3.78 11.00
C LEU A 367 -10.83 3.22 9.63
N TRP A 368 -11.48 3.74 8.59
CA TRP A 368 -11.11 3.55 7.19
C TRP A 368 -10.79 4.93 6.60
N LEU A 369 -9.56 5.13 6.14
CA LEU A 369 -9.07 6.41 5.58
C LEU A 369 -8.67 6.16 4.12
N GLU A 370 -9.23 6.93 3.18
CA GLU A 370 -9.09 6.66 1.74
C GLU A 370 -9.16 7.97 0.94
N ASN A 371 -8.45 8.07 -0.19
CA ASN A 371 -8.59 9.14 -1.19
C ASN A 371 -8.41 10.57 -0.62
N THR A 372 -7.47 10.70 0.33
CA THR A 372 -6.99 11.97 0.92
C THR A 372 -5.52 12.23 0.57
N LYS A 373 -4.98 13.41 0.90
CA LYS A 373 -3.53 13.66 0.68
C LYS A 373 -2.68 12.74 1.55
N VAL A 374 -2.97 12.74 2.84
CA VAL A 374 -2.33 11.92 3.87
C VAL A 374 -3.41 11.33 4.76
N GLY A 375 -3.23 10.08 5.22
CA GLY A 375 -4.18 9.44 6.15
C GLY A 375 -4.16 10.14 7.52
N ALA A 376 -2.99 10.31 8.11
CA ALA A 376 -2.82 11.14 9.31
C ALA A 376 -1.51 11.94 9.32
N TRP A 377 -1.59 13.27 9.14
CA TRP A 377 -0.42 14.16 9.25
C TRP A 377 -0.44 14.86 10.62
N MET A 378 0.28 14.27 11.57
CA MET A 378 0.21 14.64 12.98
C MET A 378 1.27 15.69 13.34
N ASP A 379 0.94 16.97 13.17
CA ASP A 379 1.81 18.11 13.51
C ASP A 379 1.89 18.32 15.03
N GLY A 380 2.90 17.73 15.67
CA GLY A 380 3.17 17.90 17.09
C GLY A 380 3.76 19.27 17.47
N PRO A 381 4.21 19.45 18.73
CA PRO A 381 4.43 18.39 19.72
C PRO A 381 3.14 17.81 20.33
N MET A 382 3.12 16.50 20.52
CA MET A 382 2.01 15.75 21.11
C MET A 382 2.51 14.45 21.74
N ASP A 383 1.68 13.80 22.56
CA ASP A 383 2.12 12.71 23.44
C ASP A 383 1.03 11.67 23.64
N ASN A 384 1.40 10.38 23.65
CA ASN A 384 0.48 9.26 23.91
C ASN A 384 -0.73 9.23 22.95
N PHE A 385 -0.45 9.19 21.66
CA PHE A 385 -1.44 9.01 20.60
C PHE A 385 -1.37 7.61 20.00
N THR A 386 -2.51 6.98 19.72
CA THR A 386 -2.57 5.65 19.12
C THR A 386 -3.50 5.62 17.92
N ILE A 387 -3.01 5.16 16.76
CA ILE A 387 -3.85 4.67 15.66
C ILE A 387 -3.83 3.14 15.70
N ARG A 388 -5.01 2.51 15.67
CA ARG A 388 -5.11 1.05 15.65
C ARG A 388 -6.30 0.48 14.91
N ASN A 389 -6.20 -0.81 14.54
CA ASN A 389 -7.28 -1.60 13.92
C ASN A 389 -7.85 -0.97 12.63
N SER A 390 -7.08 -0.09 11.99
CA SER A 390 -7.56 0.80 10.94
C SER A 390 -7.07 0.37 9.56
N ARG A 391 -7.66 0.95 8.52
CA ARG A 391 -7.27 0.76 7.11
C ARG A 391 -6.94 2.13 6.52
N ILE A 392 -5.80 2.25 5.87
CA ILE A 392 -5.34 3.50 5.24
C ILE A 392 -4.96 3.16 3.79
N LEU A 393 -5.79 3.58 2.86
CA LEU A 393 -5.74 3.16 1.46
C LEU A 393 -5.61 4.41 0.57
N ASP A 394 -5.06 4.25 -0.62
CA ASP A 394 -5.16 5.22 -1.73
C ASP A 394 -4.89 6.68 -1.29
N GLN A 395 -3.67 6.92 -0.80
CA GLN A 395 -3.23 8.24 -0.32
C GLN A 395 -2.29 8.87 -1.34
N THR A 396 -2.47 10.15 -1.68
CA THR A 396 -1.60 10.80 -2.68
C THR A 396 -0.18 11.06 -2.17
N ALA A 397 0.03 11.01 -0.85
CA ALA A 397 1.31 11.05 -0.14
C ALA A 397 1.33 9.98 0.99
N ASP A 398 1.83 10.33 2.18
CA ASP A 398 2.02 9.42 3.31
C ASP A 398 0.73 8.72 3.79
N GLY A 399 0.85 7.52 4.37
CA GLY A 399 -0.25 6.93 5.14
C GLY A 399 -0.40 7.60 6.52
N VAL A 400 0.68 7.65 7.30
CA VAL A 400 0.77 8.38 8.58
C VAL A 400 2.12 9.05 8.68
N ASN A 401 2.16 10.33 9.05
CA ASN A 401 3.40 11.02 9.46
C ASN A 401 3.28 11.54 10.89
N PHE A 402 4.16 11.06 11.78
CA PHE A 402 4.39 11.67 13.09
C PHE A 402 5.39 12.81 12.94
N HIS A 403 4.86 14.01 12.66
CA HIS A 403 5.66 15.19 12.35
C HIS A 403 5.96 16.01 13.62
N THR A 404 7.25 16.08 13.97
CA THR A 404 7.90 16.92 15.00
C THR A 404 7.37 16.81 16.44
N GLY A 405 8.22 16.38 17.36
CA GLY A 405 7.91 16.35 18.81
C GLY A 405 6.75 15.44 19.19
N VAL A 406 6.48 14.40 18.39
CA VAL A 406 5.52 13.35 18.74
C VAL A 406 6.23 12.36 19.67
N THR A 407 5.66 12.10 20.84
CA THR A 407 6.24 11.18 21.84
C THR A 407 5.28 10.10 22.30
N ASN A 408 5.82 8.96 22.74
CA ASN A 408 5.08 7.83 23.31
C ASN A 408 3.89 7.35 22.45
N SER A 409 3.95 7.54 21.13
CA SER A 409 2.82 7.38 20.21
C SER A 409 3.00 6.20 19.27
N THR A 410 1.91 5.57 18.84
CA THR A 410 1.93 4.27 18.16
C THR A 410 0.96 4.18 16.99
N VAL A 411 1.39 3.52 15.90
CA VAL A 411 0.49 2.95 14.89
C VAL A 411 0.59 1.43 14.96
N THR A 412 -0.53 0.74 15.20
CA THR A 412 -0.51 -0.72 15.40
C THR A 412 -1.72 -1.45 14.85
N ASN A 413 -1.58 -2.72 14.46
CA ASN A 413 -2.67 -3.52 13.88
C ASN A 413 -3.41 -2.78 12.76
N THR A 414 -2.67 -2.05 11.92
CA THR A 414 -3.21 -1.20 10.85
C THR A 414 -2.78 -1.76 9.50
N PHE A 415 -3.74 -1.82 8.58
CA PHE A 415 -3.50 -2.18 7.18
C PHE A 415 -3.30 -0.91 6.36
N VAL A 416 -2.23 -0.86 5.58
CA VAL A 416 -1.92 0.28 4.69
C VAL A 416 -1.67 -0.23 3.28
N ARG A 417 -2.32 0.36 2.26
CA ARG A 417 -2.06 0.00 0.85
C ARG A 417 -2.09 1.23 -0.05
N ASN A 418 -1.31 1.21 -1.14
CA ASN A 418 -1.35 2.22 -2.21
C ASN A 418 -1.07 3.67 -1.75
N THR A 419 0.04 3.90 -1.04
CA THR A 419 0.47 5.25 -0.63
C THR A 419 1.42 5.90 -1.64
N GLY A 420 1.22 7.19 -1.91
CA GLY A 420 2.01 8.02 -2.83
C GLY A 420 3.24 8.68 -2.20
N ASP A 421 3.53 8.37 -0.93
CA ASP A 421 4.80 8.56 -0.23
C ASP A 421 4.89 7.55 0.92
N ASP A 422 5.80 7.77 1.87
CA ASP A 422 6.07 6.92 3.04
C ASP A 422 4.79 6.41 3.74
N ALA A 423 4.60 5.08 3.80
CA ALA A 423 3.36 4.51 4.32
C ALA A 423 3.17 4.83 5.81
N LEU A 424 4.21 4.61 6.63
CA LEU A 424 4.28 5.05 8.02
C LEU A 424 5.63 5.73 8.28
N ALA A 425 5.59 7.04 8.51
CA ALA A 425 6.74 7.91 8.71
C ALA A 425 6.76 8.57 10.10
N MET A 426 7.97 8.85 10.57
CA MET A 426 8.21 9.77 11.68
C MET A 426 9.24 10.80 11.22
N TRP A 427 8.91 12.10 11.26
CA TRP A 427 9.85 13.16 10.89
C TRP A 427 10.13 14.08 12.09
N ALA A 428 11.30 13.93 12.69
CA ALA A 428 11.76 14.77 13.80
C ALA A 428 12.26 16.14 13.31
N GLN A 429 11.43 16.93 12.62
CA GLN A 429 11.88 18.14 11.92
C GLN A 429 12.53 19.19 12.84
N SER A 430 11.92 19.51 13.98
CA SER A 430 12.41 20.59 14.86
C SER A 430 12.44 20.21 16.35
N VAL A 431 11.57 19.30 16.76
CA VAL A 431 11.51 18.73 18.10
C VAL A 431 11.69 17.21 17.97
N PRO A 432 12.50 16.55 18.81
CA PRO A 432 12.77 15.13 18.65
C PRO A 432 11.51 14.28 18.82
N ASN A 433 11.29 13.33 17.91
CA ASN A 433 10.34 12.25 18.12
C ASN A 433 10.96 11.21 19.07
N VAL A 434 10.24 10.80 20.12
CA VAL A 434 10.81 9.96 21.20
C VAL A 434 9.87 8.85 21.64
N ASN A 435 10.39 7.61 21.73
CA ASN A 435 9.65 6.44 22.21
C ASN A 435 8.34 6.16 21.43
N ASN A 436 8.36 6.41 20.12
CA ASN A 436 7.24 6.06 19.24
C ASN A 436 7.39 4.64 18.69
N SER A 437 6.28 4.02 18.28
CA SER A 437 6.31 2.67 17.70
C SER A 437 5.41 2.45 16.48
N PHE A 438 5.88 1.66 15.53
CA PHE A 438 5.06 1.05 14.47
C PHE A 438 5.10 -0.46 14.66
N THR A 439 3.98 -1.07 15.09
CA THR A 439 3.97 -2.51 15.42
C THR A 439 2.78 -3.29 14.88
N HIS A 440 2.99 -4.52 14.42
CA HIS A 440 1.91 -5.38 13.91
C HIS A 440 1.12 -4.75 12.74
N ASN A 441 1.77 -3.99 11.85
CA ASN A 441 1.11 -3.41 10.69
C ASN A 441 1.35 -4.28 9.44
N THR A 442 0.36 -4.35 8.55
CA THR A 442 0.54 -4.91 7.20
C THR A 442 0.54 -3.77 6.19
N ILE A 443 1.59 -3.67 5.37
CA ILE A 443 1.75 -2.60 4.39
C ILE A 443 1.95 -3.23 3.00
N GLY A 444 1.13 -2.85 2.02
CA GLY A 444 1.27 -3.30 0.63
C GLY A 444 1.46 -2.12 -0.32
N VAL A 445 2.30 -2.25 -1.34
CA VAL A 445 2.37 -1.32 -2.49
C VAL A 445 2.46 0.16 -2.09
N THR A 446 3.65 0.59 -1.65
CA THR A 446 3.95 2.03 -1.55
C THR A 446 4.70 2.46 -2.80
N LEU A 447 4.16 3.49 -3.44
CA LEU A 447 4.51 3.89 -4.80
C LEU A 447 5.80 4.72 -4.82
N LEU A 448 5.94 5.64 -3.86
CA LEU A 448 7.13 6.46 -3.66
C LEU A 448 7.64 6.29 -2.22
N ALA A 449 8.96 6.29 -2.04
CA ALA A 449 9.60 6.20 -0.74
C ALA A 449 9.29 4.85 -0.02
N ASN A 450 9.11 4.85 1.31
CA ASN A 450 9.30 3.67 2.15
C ASN A 450 8.02 3.13 2.78
N HIS A 451 8.00 1.86 3.18
CA HIS A 451 6.91 1.35 4.01
C HIS A 451 6.99 1.87 5.44
N LEU A 452 8.17 1.83 6.05
CA LEU A 452 8.40 2.19 7.45
C LEU A 452 9.64 3.07 7.54
N VAL A 453 9.53 4.28 8.07
CA VAL A 453 10.68 5.19 8.22
C VAL A 453 10.63 6.03 9.49
N SER A 454 11.81 6.32 10.03
CA SER A 454 11.99 7.45 10.93
C SER A 454 13.19 8.29 10.50
N TYR A 455 12.90 9.54 10.15
CA TYR A 455 13.86 10.60 9.89
C TYR A 455 14.20 11.26 11.23
N GLY A 456 15.33 10.83 11.78
CA GLY A 456 15.77 11.17 13.12
C GLY A 456 15.01 10.44 14.22
N GLY A 457 15.06 11.00 15.43
CA GLY A 457 14.34 10.53 16.60
C GLY A 457 15.15 9.63 17.52
N ARG A 458 14.56 9.31 18.67
CA ARG A 458 15.19 8.58 19.75
C ARG A 458 14.29 7.48 20.31
N ASP A 459 14.89 6.34 20.64
CA ASP A 459 14.22 5.23 21.34
C ASP A 459 13.04 4.62 20.54
N ILE A 460 13.19 4.53 19.21
CA ILE A 460 12.12 4.14 18.26
C ILE A 460 11.97 2.61 18.16
N LYS A 461 10.72 2.13 18.00
CA LYS A 461 10.41 0.71 17.79
C LYS A 461 9.68 0.46 16.46
N ILE A 462 10.15 -0.50 15.68
CA ILE A 462 9.51 -0.97 14.45
C ILE A 462 9.47 -2.50 14.53
N THR A 463 8.36 -3.09 14.99
CA THR A 463 8.32 -4.55 15.28
C THR A 463 7.11 -5.27 14.72
N ASP A 464 7.26 -6.56 14.41
CA ASP A 464 6.13 -7.43 14.03
C ASP A 464 5.38 -6.98 12.77
N ASN A 465 5.93 -6.08 11.95
CA ASN A 465 5.27 -5.62 10.73
C ASN A 465 5.54 -6.60 9.58
N VAL A 466 4.58 -6.72 8.66
CA VAL A 466 4.81 -7.34 7.35
C VAL A 466 4.64 -6.26 6.29
N THR A 467 5.61 -6.11 5.41
CA THR A 467 5.53 -5.11 4.34
C THR A 467 5.88 -5.74 3.00
N ALA A 468 5.09 -5.44 1.98
CA ALA A 468 5.18 -6.03 0.65
C ALA A 468 5.16 -4.96 -0.44
N ASP A 469 6.00 -5.15 -1.45
CA ASP A 469 5.90 -4.51 -2.76
C ASP A 469 6.21 -2.99 -2.86
N SER A 470 7.28 -2.49 -2.23
CA SER A 470 7.75 -1.09 -2.45
C SER A 470 8.20 -0.81 -3.91
N LEU A 471 7.95 0.39 -4.45
CA LEU A 471 8.03 0.66 -5.90
C LEU A 471 9.17 1.59 -6.38
N THR A 472 9.33 2.81 -5.88
CA THR A 472 10.45 3.68 -6.30
C THR A 472 10.99 4.59 -5.20
N ASN A 473 12.29 4.87 -5.26
CA ASN A 473 13.05 5.76 -4.36
C ASN A 473 12.97 5.39 -2.86
N GLY A 474 12.58 4.15 -2.55
CA GLY A 474 12.50 3.66 -1.18
C GLY A 474 12.31 2.15 -1.01
N GLY A 475 12.38 1.74 0.25
CA GLY A 475 12.48 0.36 0.69
C GLY A 475 11.39 -0.04 1.69
N GLY A 476 11.60 -1.16 2.37
CA GLY A 476 10.70 -1.59 3.44
C GLY A 476 10.94 -0.82 4.73
N ILE A 477 12.19 -0.75 5.20
CA ILE A 477 12.56 -0.02 6.43
C ILE A 477 13.70 0.97 6.16
N HIS A 478 13.53 2.21 6.59
CA HIS A 478 14.54 3.26 6.49
C HIS A 478 14.85 3.89 7.87
N VAL A 479 16.13 4.09 8.17
CA VAL A 479 16.59 4.89 9.33
C VAL A 479 17.52 6.00 8.84
N ALA A 480 17.15 7.27 9.04
CA ALA A 480 17.83 8.40 8.41
C ALA A 480 18.19 9.57 9.33
N ASN A 481 19.35 10.19 9.09
CA ASN A 481 19.55 11.63 9.30
C ASN A 481 19.38 12.35 7.96
N ARG A 482 18.14 12.51 7.49
CA ARG A 482 17.75 13.10 6.20
C ARG A 482 16.57 14.06 6.39
N TYR A 483 16.38 14.97 5.44
CA TYR A 483 15.39 16.06 5.42
C TYR A 483 15.68 17.25 6.35
N PRO A 484 15.13 18.45 6.08
CA PRO A 484 15.39 19.65 6.87
C PRO A 484 15.17 19.46 8.36
N GLY A 485 16.11 19.98 9.14
CA GLY A 485 16.04 20.03 10.61
C GLY A 485 16.35 18.73 11.35
N VAL A 486 16.54 17.60 10.67
CA VAL A 486 16.98 16.33 11.27
C VAL A 486 18.50 16.34 11.50
N GLN A 487 18.93 16.89 12.63
CA GLN A 487 20.33 17.03 13.05
C GLN A 487 20.44 17.36 14.55
N GLY A 488 21.59 17.09 15.19
CA GLY A 488 21.78 17.37 16.60
C GLY A 488 20.75 16.63 17.47
N ALA A 489 19.97 17.34 18.29
CA ALA A 489 19.01 16.71 19.19
C ALA A 489 17.90 15.90 18.48
N THR A 490 17.59 16.21 17.22
CA THR A 490 16.56 15.51 16.43
C THR A 490 17.10 14.33 15.63
N GLY A 491 18.42 14.18 15.49
CA GLY A 491 19.04 13.08 14.74
C GLY A 491 18.83 11.70 15.37
N VAL A 492 19.22 10.65 14.64
CA VAL A 492 19.14 9.23 15.07
C VAL A 492 20.01 9.01 16.31
N GLN A 493 19.33 8.76 17.43
CA GLN A 493 19.93 8.59 18.77
C GLN A 493 19.26 7.45 19.56
N GLY A 494 19.85 7.09 20.71
CA GLY A 494 19.21 6.18 21.68
C GLY A 494 19.12 4.73 21.21
N THR A 495 18.12 3.99 21.70
CA THR A 495 17.99 2.54 21.42
C THR A 495 16.86 2.24 20.45
N TRP A 496 17.19 1.75 19.26
CA TRP A 496 16.22 1.39 18.23
C TRP A 496 15.98 -0.13 18.23
N THR A 497 14.72 -0.53 18.26
CA THR A 497 14.30 -1.94 18.23
C THR A 497 13.56 -2.23 16.93
N ILE A 498 14.24 -2.87 15.99
CA ILE A 498 13.70 -3.23 14.67
C ILE A 498 13.59 -4.76 14.60
N ALA A 499 12.54 -5.32 15.19
CA ALA A 499 12.49 -6.75 15.54
C ALA A 499 11.31 -7.49 14.88
N ARG A 500 11.55 -8.71 14.39
CA ARG A 500 10.53 -9.57 13.76
C ARG A 500 9.71 -8.89 12.65
N ASN A 501 10.36 -8.12 11.78
CA ASN A 501 9.66 -7.64 10.58
C ASN A 501 9.83 -8.66 9.45
N THR A 502 8.85 -8.74 8.54
CA THR A 502 8.99 -9.45 7.26
C THR A 502 8.88 -8.45 6.11
N LEU A 503 9.87 -8.44 5.22
CA LEU A 503 9.94 -7.54 4.08
C LEU A 503 9.92 -8.36 2.79
N ILE A 504 8.88 -8.22 1.98
CA ILE A 504 8.63 -9.04 0.79
C ILE A 504 8.74 -8.14 -0.46
N ARG A 505 9.61 -8.47 -1.41
CA ARG A 505 9.74 -7.74 -2.70
C ARG A 505 10.03 -6.22 -2.55
N ASN A 506 10.62 -5.84 -1.42
CA ASN A 506 10.97 -4.46 -1.06
C ASN A 506 12.38 -4.07 -1.51
N GLY A 507 12.63 -2.77 -1.54
CA GLY A 507 13.89 -2.17 -2.00
C GLY A 507 13.91 -2.17 -3.53
N ASN A 508 13.62 -1.01 -4.12
CA ASN A 508 13.42 -0.89 -5.57
C ASN A 508 14.30 0.23 -6.17
N SER A 509 14.17 0.49 -7.45
CA SER A 509 14.91 1.51 -8.21
C SER A 509 14.84 2.91 -7.57
N ASP A 510 15.94 3.67 -7.62
CA ASP A 510 15.93 5.12 -7.47
C ASP A 510 16.39 5.76 -8.78
N TYR A 511 15.47 6.46 -9.46
CA TYR A 511 15.72 7.05 -10.78
C TYR A 511 16.55 8.34 -10.74
N ASN A 512 16.74 8.95 -9.56
CA ASN A 512 17.66 10.07 -9.42
C ASN A 512 19.11 9.56 -9.32
N TRP A 513 19.30 8.39 -8.70
CA TRP A 513 20.62 7.81 -8.44
C TRP A 513 21.09 6.80 -9.48
N ASN A 514 20.19 6.24 -10.31
CA ASN A 514 20.48 5.21 -11.31
C ASN A 514 21.02 3.89 -10.72
N PHE A 515 20.60 3.59 -9.49
CA PHE A 515 20.71 2.28 -8.84
C PHE A 515 19.50 2.10 -7.90
N GLY A 516 19.22 0.87 -7.45
CA GLY A 516 18.14 0.64 -6.49
C GLY A 516 18.58 0.73 -5.03
N VAL A 517 17.61 0.98 -4.15
CA VAL A 517 17.81 1.02 -2.69
C VAL A 517 17.56 -0.35 -2.05
N GLY A 518 18.05 -0.51 -0.81
CA GLY A 518 17.88 -1.75 -0.05
C GLY A 518 16.47 -1.96 0.49
N ALA A 519 16.09 -3.20 0.77
CA ALA A 519 14.87 -3.50 1.53
C ALA A 519 14.93 -2.91 2.95
N ILE A 520 16.09 -2.97 3.61
CA ILE A 520 16.42 -2.12 4.77
C ILE A 520 17.59 -1.20 4.38
N TRP A 521 17.47 0.09 4.65
CA TRP A 521 18.52 1.04 4.29
C TRP A 521 18.73 2.19 5.29
N PHE A 522 19.95 2.71 5.29
CA PHE A 522 20.43 3.71 6.24
C PHE A 522 21.06 4.89 5.49
N SER A 523 20.61 6.10 5.80
CA SER A 523 21.18 7.35 5.30
C SER A 523 21.65 8.25 6.45
N ALA A 524 22.83 8.82 6.33
CA ALA A 524 23.35 9.82 7.27
C ALA A 524 23.72 11.13 6.55
N LEU A 525 22.82 11.58 5.65
CA LEU A 525 23.02 12.73 4.76
C LEU A 525 23.35 14.04 5.49
N ASN A 526 22.55 14.41 6.49
CA ASN A 526 22.70 15.68 7.20
C ASN A 526 23.88 15.65 8.18
N GLU A 527 24.02 14.53 8.90
CA GLU A 527 25.07 14.29 9.88
C GLU A 527 25.22 12.79 10.17
N ALA A 528 26.40 12.39 10.66
CA ALA A 528 26.66 11.03 11.09
C ALA A 528 25.73 10.58 12.23
N PHE A 529 25.43 9.28 12.31
CA PHE A 529 24.67 8.72 13.43
C PHE A 529 25.40 8.96 14.77
N GLN A 530 24.69 9.47 15.77
CA GLN A 530 25.27 9.91 17.04
C GLN A 530 25.40 8.75 18.06
N ASN A 531 26.09 7.68 17.67
CA ASN A 531 26.27 6.47 18.49
C ASN A 531 24.95 5.85 19.02
N PRO A 532 23.89 5.69 18.19
CA PRO A 532 22.70 4.95 18.59
C PRO A 532 23.04 3.46 18.80
N THR A 533 22.13 2.72 19.42
CA THR A 533 22.14 1.24 19.40
C THR A 533 20.96 0.79 18.55
N ILE A 534 21.22 0.34 17.32
CA ILE A 534 20.19 -0.07 16.35
C ILE A 534 20.19 -1.60 16.27
N ASN A 535 19.22 -2.23 16.92
CA ASN A 535 19.10 -3.68 16.97
C ASN A 535 18.08 -4.16 15.94
N ILE A 536 18.57 -4.82 14.89
CA ILE A 536 17.74 -5.50 13.89
C ILE A 536 17.74 -6.99 14.22
N THR A 537 16.62 -7.52 14.69
CA THR A 537 16.55 -8.91 15.16
C THR A 537 15.44 -9.70 14.48
N ASP A 538 15.68 -11.00 14.30
CA ASP A 538 14.66 -11.98 13.87
C ASP A 538 13.93 -11.57 12.58
N THR A 539 14.58 -10.84 11.68
CA THR A 539 13.93 -10.17 10.55
C THR A 539 14.13 -10.97 9.26
N ASP A 540 13.06 -11.13 8.48
CA ASP A 540 13.05 -11.82 7.20
C ASP A 540 13.00 -10.81 6.06
N ILE A 541 13.97 -10.88 5.15
CA ILE A 541 14.06 -10.09 3.93
C ILE A 541 13.96 -11.06 2.76
N LEU A 542 12.84 -11.02 2.05
CA LEU A 542 12.41 -12.05 1.11
C LEU A 542 12.20 -11.44 -0.27
N ASP A 543 12.92 -11.96 -1.26
CA ASP A 543 12.79 -11.63 -2.68
C ASP A 543 12.96 -10.13 -3.01
N SER A 544 13.90 -9.43 -2.34
CA SER A 544 14.13 -7.99 -2.54
C SER A 544 14.33 -7.61 -4.00
N SER A 545 13.75 -6.50 -4.46
CA SER A 545 13.81 -6.14 -5.88
C SER A 545 15.20 -5.64 -6.31
N TYR A 546 15.99 -5.10 -5.38
CA TYR A 546 17.42 -4.81 -5.53
C TYR A 546 18.22 -5.41 -4.37
N ALA A 547 18.87 -4.59 -3.53
CA ALA A 547 19.68 -5.08 -2.43
C ALA A 547 18.81 -5.43 -1.21
N ALA A 548 19.30 -6.34 -0.36
CA ALA A 548 18.65 -6.59 0.92
C ALA A 548 18.96 -5.50 1.96
N LEU A 549 20.23 -5.14 2.12
CA LEU A 549 20.72 -4.16 3.09
C LEU A 549 21.56 -3.08 2.39
N HIS A 550 21.35 -1.79 2.69
CA HIS A 550 22.03 -0.69 1.99
C HIS A 550 22.44 0.48 2.90
N TRP A 551 23.65 1.00 2.72
CA TRP A 551 24.21 2.15 3.46
C TRP A 551 24.67 3.24 2.49
N ILE A 552 24.24 4.49 2.69
CA ILE A 552 24.46 5.61 1.74
C ILE A 552 24.55 6.98 2.43
N GLU A 553 24.99 7.99 1.66
CA GLU A 553 25.00 9.44 1.93
C GLU A 553 25.93 9.94 3.06
N GLY A 554 26.16 9.16 4.13
CA GLY A 554 27.04 9.55 5.22
C GLY A 554 27.39 8.43 6.19
N GLN A 555 28.22 8.74 7.20
CA GLN A 555 28.71 7.74 8.14
C GLN A 555 27.62 7.30 9.13
N THR A 556 27.37 5.99 9.17
CA THR A 556 26.49 5.33 10.14
C THR A 556 27.31 4.52 11.15
N ASN A 557 26.69 4.04 12.22
CA ASN A 557 27.34 3.19 13.24
C ASN A 557 26.28 2.58 14.18
N GLY A 558 26.70 1.67 15.06
CA GLY A 558 25.84 1.13 16.12
C GLY A 558 24.80 0.12 15.67
N ILE A 559 24.91 -0.40 14.44
CA ILE A 559 23.93 -1.30 13.83
C ILE A 559 24.30 -2.76 14.15
N ASN A 560 23.37 -3.50 14.74
CA ASN A 560 23.53 -4.89 15.15
C ASN A 560 22.45 -5.75 14.48
N LEU A 561 22.86 -6.67 13.61
CA LEU A 561 21.97 -7.65 12.98
C LEU A 561 22.11 -9.00 13.68
N ASN A 562 21.01 -9.52 14.23
CA ASN A 562 20.97 -10.81 14.89
C ASN A 562 19.82 -11.68 14.38
N ASN A 563 20.11 -12.89 13.90
CA ASN A 563 19.11 -13.80 13.32
C ASN A 563 18.31 -13.15 12.18
N VAL A 564 19.01 -12.58 11.19
CA VAL A 564 18.39 -12.00 9.99
C VAL A 564 18.50 -12.98 8.82
N ARG A 565 17.37 -13.30 8.19
CA ARG A 565 17.32 -14.09 6.96
C ARG A 565 17.18 -13.16 5.77
N ILE A 566 18.04 -13.34 4.77
CA ILE A 566 17.92 -12.79 3.43
C ILE A 566 17.70 -13.98 2.51
N ASP A 567 16.59 -14.01 1.78
CA ASP A 567 16.31 -15.08 0.82
C ASP A 567 15.72 -14.52 -0.47
N GLY A 568 16.57 -14.38 -1.49
CA GLY A 568 16.27 -13.61 -2.69
C GLY A 568 16.66 -12.13 -2.52
N ALA A 569 17.63 -11.68 -3.32
CA ALA A 569 17.89 -10.26 -3.52
C ALA A 569 18.29 -10.03 -4.98
N GLY A 570 17.59 -9.12 -5.65
CA GLY A 570 17.76 -8.83 -7.08
C GLY A 570 19.12 -8.28 -7.46
N THR A 571 19.87 -7.71 -6.51
CA THR A 571 21.30 -7.42 -6.67
C THR A 571 22.13 -8.08 -5.57
N TYR A 572 22.33 -7.40 -4.43
CA TYR A 572 23.31 -7.76 -3.41
C TYR A 572 22.65 -8.10 -2.07
N ALA A 573 23.32 -8.92 -1.26
CA ALA A 573 22.97 -9.01 0.16
C ALA A 573 23.30 -7.68 0.86
N LEU A 574 24.50 -7.14 0.60
CA LEU A 574 24.96 -5.85 1.13
C LEU A 574 25.32 -4.90 -0.03
N GLN A 575 24.74 -3.70 -0.03
CA GLN A 575 25.12 -2.58 -0.90
C GLN A 575 25.73 -1.47 -0.04
N VAL A 576 27.03 -1.22 -0.19
CA VAL A 576 27.80 -0.34 0.70
C VAL A 576 28.36 0.85 -0.06
N GLN A 577 27.72 2.00 0.12
CA GLN A 577 28.10 3.28 -0.49
C GLN A 577 28.54 4.34 0.53
N ALA A 578 28.43 4.07 1.83
CA ALA A 578 28.95 4.94 2.89
C ALA A 578 29.62 4.16 4.05
N PRO A 579 30.53 4.80 4.82
CA PRO A 579 31.17 4.19 5.98
C PRO A 579 30.16 3.74 7.06
N SER A 580 30.46 2.61 7.71
CA SER A 580 29.62 2.12 8.81
C SER A 580 30.40 1.24 9.80
N GLN A 581 29.80 1.02 10.97
CA GLN A 581 30.22 0.03 11.95
C GLN A 581 29.02 -0.87 12.24
N VAL A 582 29.12 -2.14 11.81
CA VAL A 582 27.99 -3.07 11.78
C VAL A 582 28.40 -4.42 12.36
N SER A 583 27.60 -4.97 13.27
CA SER A 583 27.75 -6.35 13.74
C SER A 583 26.73 -7.29 13.09
N PHE A 584 27.15 -8.52 12.78
CA PHE A 584 26.32 -9.55 12.16
C PHE A 584 26.45 -10.85 12.96
N THR A 585 25.34 -11.38 13.47
CA THR A 585 25.28 -12.68 14.17
C THR A 585 24.10 -13.50 13.64
N ASN A 586 24.34 -14.76 13.31
CA ASN A 586 23.36 -15.67 12.69
C ASN A 586 22.63 -15.05 11.47
N VAL A 587 23.31 -14.20 10.69
CA VAL A 587 22.76 -13.60 9.48
C VAL A 587 23.02 -14.52 8.29
N ARG A 588 21.96 -14.90 7.57
CA ARG A 588 22.01 -15.92 6.51
C ARG A 588 21.45 -15.36 5.22
N ALA A 589 22.21 -15.46 4.14
CA ALA A 589 21.75 -15.08 2.80
C ALA A 589 21.70 -16.29 1.86
N THR A 590 20.61 -16.41 1.12
CA THR A 590 20.40 -17.37 0.02
C THR A 590 19.81 -16.66 -1.20
N ASN A 591 19.99 -17.26 -2.37
CA ASN A 591 19.40 -16.79 -3.64
C ASN A 591 19.69 -15.32 -3.99
N ILE A 592 20.92 -14.87 -3.70
CA ILE A 592 21.41 -13.56 -4.12
C ILE A 592 21.74 -13.61 -5.61
N ALA A 593 21.20 -12.69 -6.40
CA ALA A 593 21.37 -12.68 -7.86
C ALA A 593 22.84 -12.55 -8.30
N GLN A 594 23.61 -11.73 -7.59
CA GLN A 594 25.02 -11.54 -7.89
C GLN A 594 25.88 -12.59 -7.20
N SER A 595 26.80 -13.21 -7.97
CA SER A 595 27.75 -14.20 -7.45
C SER A 595 28.72 -13.64 -6.40
N ASN A 596 28.92 -12.32 -6.40
CA ASN A 596 29.51 -11.59 -5.30
C ASN A 596 28.38 -10.92 -4.47
N PRO A 597 28.13 -11.35 -3.21
CA PRO A 597 26.99 -10.88 -2.43
C PRO A 597 27.16 -9.46 -1.85
N ILE A 598 28.33 -8.83 -2.00
CA ILE A 598 28.63 -7.49 -1.47
C ILE A 598 29.08 -6.57 -2.60
N HIS A 599 28.37 -5.45 -2.77
CA HIS A 599 28.95 -4.26 -3.41
C HIS A 599 29.55 -3.36 -2.32
N ASN A 600 30.83 -3.04 -2.41
CA ASN A 600 31.49 -2.12 -1.49
C ASN A 600 32.69 -1.41 -2.15
N CYS A 601 32.50 -0.15 -2.51
CA CYS A 601 33.58 0.75 -2.96
C CYS A 601 34.17 1.63 -1.83
N VAL A 602 33.59 1.60 -0.63
CA VAL A 602 34.06 2.31 0.58
C VAL A 602 35.29 1.62 1.19
N GLY A 603 35.49 0.33 0.89
CA GLY A 603 36.60 -0.48 1.37
C GLY A 603 36.60 -0.54 2.90
N GLY A 604 37.75 -0.21 3.51
CA GLY A 604 37.95 -0.23 4.97
C GLY A 604 37.11 0.78 5.77
N GLY A 605 36.35 1.68 5.14
CA GLY A 605 35.39 2.51 5.86
C GLY A 605 34.15 1.74 6.35
N PHE A 606 33.89 0.53 5.82
CA PHE A 606 32.81 -0.34 6.28
C PHE A 606 33.35 -1.46 7.18
N GLN A 607 33.18 -1.28 8.49
CA GLN A 607 33.72 -2.15 9.53
C GLN A 607 32.69 -3.22 9.92
N ILE A 608 33.03 -4.49 9.63
CA ILE A 608 32.18 -5.65 9.87
C ILE A 608 32.69 -6.43 11.09
N THR A 609 31.87 -6.52 12.13
CA THR A 609 32.09 -7.43 13.26
C THR A 609 31.27 -8.70 13.07
N GLN A 610 31.91 -9.84 12.82
CA GLN A 610 31.22 -11.13 12.66
C GLN A 610 31.12 -11.90 13.98
N GLY A 611 29.89 -12.12 14.43
CA GLY A 611 29.54 -13.17 15.39
C GLY A 611 29.40 -14.55 14.74
N ALA A 612 28.92 -15.52 15.52
CA ALA A 612 28.72 -16.89 15.06
C ALA A 612 27.50 -17.04 14.11
N GLY A 613 27.47 -18.13 13.34
CA GLY A 613 26.28 -18.56 12.57
C GLY A 613 26.00 -17.83 11.25
N ASN A 614 26.87 -16.91 10.83
CA ASN A 614 26.74 -16.18 9.56
C ASN A 614 26.98 -17.09 8.34
N SER A 615 26.25 -16.89 7.25
CA SER A 615 26.46 -17.63 6.00
C SER A 615 25.94 -16.91 4.75
N GLY A 616 26.59 -17.12 3.60
CA GLY A 616 26.10 -16.77 2.26
C GLY A 616 26.21 -15.30 1.84
N TRP A 617 26.38 -14.35 2.77
CA TRP A 617 26.48 -12.92 2.46
C TRP A 617 27.90 -12.34 2.48
N TYR A 618 28.87 -13.00 3.12
CA TYR A 618 30.21 -12.44 3.33
C TYR A 618 31.23 -12.88 2.28
N THR A 619 32.07 -11.95 1.84
CA THR A 619 33.30 -12.20 1.10
C THR A 619 34.42 -11.26 1.55
N SER A 620 35.67 -11.72 1.52
CA SER A 620 36.86 -10.89 1.75
C SER A 620 37.26 -10.05 0.53
N THR A 621 36.65 -10.31 -0.64
CA THR A 621 36.83 -9.54 -1.87
C THR A 621 35.49 -9.01 -2.38
N PRO A 622 34.92 -7.96 -1.76
CA PRO A 622 33.71 -7.31 -2.25
C PRO A 622 33.85 -6.83 -3.69
N TYR A 623 32.73 -6.80 -4.41
CA TYR A 623 32.68 -6.21 -5.73
C TYR A 623 32.66 -4.68 -5.63
N CYS A 624 33.48 -4.01 -6.43
CA CYS A 624 33.40 -2.57 -6.65
C CYS A 624 33.53 -2.33 -8.16
N GLY A 625 32.40 -2.16 -8.82
CA GLY A 625 32.29 -1.98 -10.26
C GLY A 625 30.92 -1.44 -10.65
N PRO A 626 30.59 -1.42 -11.95
CA PRO A 626 29.30 -0.96 -12.46
C PRO A 626 28.10 -1.64 -11.79
N TRP A 627 27.01 -0.90 -11.66
CA TRP A 627 25.75 -1.46 -11.16
C TRP A 627 25.18 -2.50 -12.13
N PRO A 628 24.80 -3.70 -11.66
CA PRO A 628 24.12 -4.69 -12.47
C PRO A 628 22.62 -4.38 -12.55
N ASP A 629 21.99 -4.79 -13.64
CA ASP A 629 20.53 -4.89 -13.69
C ASP A 629 20.02 -5.89 -12.64
N PRO A 630 18.88 -5.62 -11.98
CA PRO A 630 18.32 -6.53 -11.00
C PRO A 630 17.76 -7.80 -11.64
N GLN A 631 17.82 -8.93 -10.93
CA GLN A 631 17.26 -10.23 -11.38
C GLN A 631 16.27 -10.77 -10.34
N TRP A 632 15.00 -10.88 -10.69
CA TRP A 632 13.92 -11.26 -9.78
C TRP A 632 13.52 -12.74 -9.88
N GLY A 633 12.73 -13.22 -8.91
CA GLY A 633 12.19 -14.58 -8.91
C GLY A 633 13.13 -15.64 -8.33
N GLY A 634 14.23 -15.22 -7.70
CA GLY A 634 15.10 -16.09 -6.92
C GLY A 634 14.63 -16.34 -5.48
N GLY A 635 13.77 -15.46 -4.94
CA GLY A 635 13.28 -15.59 -3.56
C GLY A 635 12.19 -16.66 -3.38
N PRO A 636 11.74 -16.88 -2.13
CA PRO A 636 10.80 -17.95 -1.80
C PRO A 636 9.36 -17.62 -2.21
N SER A 637 8.65 -18.64 -2.71
CA SER A 637 7.21 -18.57 -3.02
C SER A 637 6.31 -18.98 -1.85
N THR A 638 6.86 -19.38 -0.71
CA THR A 638 6.13 -19.81 0.49
C THR A 638 6.71 -19.18 1.77
N PRO A 639 5.92 -19.07 2.86
CA PRO A 639 6.39 -18.49 4.11
C PRO A 639 7.62 -19.21 4.69
N PRO A 640 8.44 -18.52 5.50
CA PRO A 640 9.41 -19.17 6.38
C PRO A 640 8.75 -20.30 7.20
N THR A 641 9.25 -21.53 7.08
CA THR A 641 8.72 -22.68 7.85
C THR A 641 9.18 -22.69 9.31
N THR A 642 10.20 -21.89 9.64
CA THR A 642 10.69 -21.66 11.01
C THR A 642 10.01 -20.43 11.59
N PRO A 643 9.24 -20.56 12.69
CA PRO A 643 8.77 -19.40 13.44
C PRO A 643 9.95 -18.55 13.94
N PRO A 644 9.74 -17.24 14.17
CA PRO A 644 10.77 -16.40 14.76
C PRO A 644 11.12 -16.93 16.17
N PRO A 645 12.40 -17.07 16.53
CA PRO A 645 12.79 -17.76 17.78
C PRO A 645 12.55 -16.93 19.06
N THR A 646 11.99 -15.72 18.96
CA THR A 646 11.75 -14.80 20.08
C THR A 646 10.27 -14.43 20.19
N THR A 647 9.77 -14.34 21.44
CA THR A 647 8.48 -13.72 21.75
C THR A 647 8.55 -12.20 21.56
N PRO A 648 7.41 -11.51 21.37
CA PRO A 648 7.35 -10.04 21.37
C PRO A 648 8.06 -9.37 22.57
N PRO A 649 8.84 -8.29 22.36
CA PRO A 649 9.55 -7.53 23.38
C PRO A 649 8.69 -6.43 24.02
#